data_AF-A0A7S2Q8U6-F1
#
_entry.id   AF-A0A7S2Q8U6-F1
#
_cell.length_a   1.000
_cell.length_b   1.000
_cell.length_c   1.000
_cell.angle_alpha   90.00
_cell.angle_beta   90.00
_cell.angle_gamma   90.00
#
_symmetry.space_group_name_H-M   'P 1'
#
loop_
_entity.id
_entity.type
_entity.pdbx_description
1 polymer ?
#
loop_
_entity_poly.entity_id
_entity_poly.type
_entity_poly.pdbx_seq_one_letter_code
_entity_poly.pdbx_strand_id
1 'polypeptide(L)'
;AVYQHPEKDGSGVWLVAQEGELNLMFSTEKAIFKRFLSGKDKVDDDDNEEFLDRYYDYVRFKPGFKKVVPLFASWCEIQEDEIAQFVWLDALSKDFSLTLVFLQFLVNTSGKISQETITRLQHCLPADDATEYISSQMFASLGELVDGQRQMVNLIDFNTSNPTGRYKLDLSNCSDFAVAERLLLLDRWEAAVDLKNARADVSQRGDGSHLRNPMYQDRSLYIQHASIAEWKLPEHGSFEVDFVSNQRAPKGVEVLSDELWESLVLKMFESSCLPEDKIAAMRAISHTFWLTSAHIRSLIGYYKQASHRADLLIIFFSRIADLHNSKMFRVRFPTQEEVVKLQERLGYASFFPFFQPENAVFELDLSRNDQRLCAMMFVQLATKEKFPHNLHYYGYTRADGSEDPMPTGVPRGWATKEGIPKDGVFRAKYMCAPEYRKLECRKELATQFGFYNHVEALTTEDVQWWTGLMEPPEDVINLLEYFISRYDNVEKPFKEIDGVDGNGVITLKEFREGLDEMQCDKFNKQKGSSETRTKEQRIDAIFRYMDQGEEGSVSLDEWMILAQLWREFDKSIREFVHFLILAYGNLLEAWEALDLDGSGGMDEEEWLETVTRIGYFGPAGVVFALLDSSDDGSISFDEFEVLETYRSGAQKAVAEPA
;
A
#
# COMPACT_ATOMS: atom_id res chain seq x y z
N ALA A 1 29.67 30.34 27.40
CA ALA A 1 29.34 29.56 28.61
C ALA A 1 28.05 28.81 28.33
N VAL A 2 28.00 27.51 28.62
CA VAL A 2 26.78 26.69 28.46
C VAL A 2 25.77 27.15 29.51
N TYR A 3 24.57 27.53 29.09
CA TYR A 3 23.50 27.95 29.99
C TYR A 3 23.07 26.76 30.86
N GLN A 4 23.08 26.93 32.19
CA GLN A 4 22.49 25.99 33.14
C GLN A 4 21.16 26.56 33.64
N HIS A 5 20.12 25.73 33.69
CA HIS A 5 18.85 26.13 34.28
C HIS A 5 19.05 26.51 35.76
N PRO A 6 18.32 27.54 36.27
CA PRO A 6 18.41 27.92 37.67
C PRO A 6 18.06 26.73 38.57
N GLU A 7 18.70 26.58 39.73
CA GLU A 7 18.38 25.54 40.72
C GLU A 7 17.42 26.10 41.78
N LYS A 8 16.61 25.22 42.39
CA LYS A 8 15.78 25.60 43.54
C LYS A 8 16.65 25.66 44.79
N ASP A 9 16.49 26.71 45.60
CA ASP A 9 17.13 26.79 46.91
C ASP A 9 16.47 25.83 47.93
N GLY A 10 17.00 25.80 49.16
CA GLY A 10 16.45 25.01 50.27
C GLY A 10 15.02 25.37 50.69
N SER A 11 14.43 26.43 50.12
CA SER A 11 13.03 26.84 50.31
C SER A 11 12.14 26.54 49.09
N GLY A 12 12.69 25.94 48.04
CA GLY A 12 11.96 25.57 46.82
C GLY A 12 11.81 26.71 45.81
N VAL A 13 12.50 27.84 46.02
CA VAL A 13 12.46 29.02 45.15
C VAL A 13 13.56 28.90 44.10
N TRP A 14 13.21 29.09 42.82
CA TRP A 14 14.18 29.10 41.73
C TRP A 14 15.11 30.31 41.84
N LEU A 15 16.41 30.09 41.95
CA LEU A 15 17.42 31.15 42.01
C LEU A 15 17.68 31.69 40.60
N VAL A 16 16.94 32.74 40.22
CA VAL A 16 17.11 33.42 38.93
C VAL A 16 18.16 34.53 39.09
N ALA A 17 19.13 34.58 38.17
CA ALA A 17 20.16 35.63 38.17
C ALA A 17 19.52 37.03 38.03
N GLN A 18 20.05 38.03 38.75
CA GLN A 18 19.56 39.40 38.71
C GLN A 18 19.82 40.10 37.37
N GLU A 19 20.80 39.62 36.59
CA GLU A 19 21.25 40.20 35.33
C GLU A 19 21.61 39.07 34.34
N GLY A 20 21.24 39.21 33.07
CA GLY A 20 21.50 38.22 32.02
C GLY A 20 20.51 38.28 30.86
N GLU A 21 20.76 37.49 29.82
CA GLU A 21 19.88 37.39 28.65
C GLU A 21 19.07 36.08 28.73
N LEU A 22 17.74 36.21 28.84
CA LEU A 22 16.82 35.08 28.91
C LEU A 22 16.07 34.94 27.58
N ASN A 23 16.40 33.90 26.80
CA ASN A 23 15.68 33.56 25.59
C ASN A 23 14.55 32.57 25.92
N LEU A 24 13.30 33.03 25.81
CA LEU A 24 12.10 32.21 25.99
C LEU A 24 11.49 31.92 24.63
N MET A 25 11.29 30.63 24.33
CA MET A 25 10.53 30.20 23.16
C MET A 25 9.17 29.67 23.65
N PHE A 26 8.11 30.42 23.39
CA PHE A 26 6.74 29.98 23.62
C PHE A 26 6.22 29.31 22.36
N SER A 27 5.85 28.04 22.46
CA SER A 27 5.17 27.31 21.39
C SER A 27 3.82 26.85 21.92
N THR A 28 2.76 27.54 21.49
CA THR A 28 1.37 27.20 21.81
C THR A 28 1.06 25.78 21.36
N GLU A 29 1.53 25.40 20.17
CA GLU A 29 1.38 24.07 19.60
C GLU A 29 1.99 22.98 20.46
N LYS A 30 3.27 23.12 20.88
CA LYS A 30 3.90 22.13 21.79
C LYS A 30 3.15 22.00 23.12
N ALA A 31 2.57 23.09 23.62
CA ALA A 31 1.77 23.06 24.84
C ALA A 31 0.43 22.32 24.63
N ILE A 32 -0.25 22.56 23.50
CA ILE A 32 -1.47 21.86 23.09
C ILE A 32 -1.18 20.36 22.93
N PHE A 33 -0.15 20.00 22.17
CA PHE A 33 0.21 18.59 21.92
C PHE A 33 0.55 17.86 23.20
N LYS A 34 1.32 18.49 24.11
CA LYS A 34 1.61 17.90 25.43
C LYS A 34 0.34 17.59 26.21
N ARG A 35 -0.67 18.48 26.13
CA ARG A 35 -1.97 18.31 26.79
C ARG A 35 -2.79 17.18 26.16
N PHE A 36 -2.76 17.03 24.85
CA PHE A 36 -3.48 15.97 24.14
C PHE A 36 -2.79 14.60 24.23
N LEU A 37 -1.46 14.54 24.30
CA LEU A 37 -0.71 13.29 24.40
C LEU A 37 -0.75 12.65 25.80
N SER A 38 -0.81 13.47 26.85
CA SER A 38 -0.58 13.01 28.25
C SER A 38 -1.37 13.79 29.31
N GLY A 39 -2.17 14.78 28.92
CA GLY A 39 -2.88 15.66 29.84
C GLY A 39 -4.31 15.21 30.16
N LYS A 40 -5.08 16.14 30.74
CA LYS A 40 -6.50 15.92 31.09
C LYS A 40 -7.41 15.78 29.88
N ASP A 41 -7.03 16.37 28.75
CA ASP A 41 -7.77 16.34 27.50
C ASP A 41 -7.08 15.37 26.54
N LYS A 42 -6.75 14.17 27.03
CA LYS A 42 -6.07 13.16 26.22
C LYS A 42 -6.93 12.87 24.97
N VAL A 43 -6.28 12.80 23.83
CA VAL A 43 -6.82 12.28 22.57
C VAL A 43 -6.14 10.94 22.32
N ASP A 44 -6.87 9.97 21.79
CA ASP A 44 -6.27 8.70 21.45
C ASP A 44 -5.33 8.83 20.25
N ASP A 45 -4.27 8.03 20.24
CA ASP A 45 -3.12 8.21 19.34
C ASP A 45 -3.51 7.99 17.85
N ASP A 46 -4.62 7.28 17.61
CA ASP A 46 -5.20 6.97 16.31
C ASP A 46 -6.41 7.84 15.91
N ASP A 47 -6.92 8.68 16.82
CA ASP A 47 -8.10 9.53 16.56
C ASP A 47 -7.68 10.91 16.00
N ASN A 48 -7.38 10.92 14.70
CA ASN A 48 -6.98 12.11 13.98
C ASN A 48 -8.10 13.16 13.89
N GLU A 49 -9.36 12.72 13.87
CA GLU A 49 -10.53 13.59 13.76
C GLU A 49 -10.77 14.36 15.06
N GLU A 50 -10.80 13.66 16.20
CA GLU A 50 -10.90 14.29 17.51
C GLU A 50 -9.73 15.24 17.78
N PHE A 51 -8.51 14.87 17.33
CA PHE A 51 -7.36 15.75 17.42
C PHE A 51 -7.56 17.08 16.68
N LEU A 52 -7.97 17.03 15.40
CA LEU A 52 -8.18 18.23 14.60
C LEU A 52 -9.32 19.10 15.18
N ASP A 53 -10.44 18.49 15.55
CA ASP A 53 -11.59 19.20 16.12
C ASP A 53 -11.21 19.92 17.41
N ARG A 54 -10.56 19.22 18.34
CA ARG A 54 -10.09 19.85 19.59
C ARG A 54 -9.06 20.91 19.30
N TYR A 55 -8.13 20.69 18.37
CA TYR A 55 -7.12 21.69 18.02
C TYR A 55 -7.78 22.98 17.52
N TYR A 56 -8.71 22.87 16.56
CA TYR A 56 -9.41 24.02 16.00
C TYR A 56 -10.29 24.73 17.03
N ASP A 57 -10.88 24.01 17.98
CA ASP A 57 -11.60 24.60 19.11
C ASP A 57 -10.74 25.51 20.00
N TYR A 58 -9.43 25.26 20.08
CA TYR A 58 -8.49 26.10 20.82
C TYR A 58 -7.96 27.28 20.00
N VAL A 59 -7.72 27.10 18.70
CA VAL A 59 -7.01 28.09 17.88
C VAL A 59 -7.92 28.97 17.03
N ARG A 60 -9.10 28.49 16.62
CA ARG A 60 -10.04 29.25 15.79
C ARG A 60 -11.04 30.01 16.63
N PHE A 61 -11.43 31.18 16.15
CA PHE A 61 -12.37 32.06 16.82
C PHE A 61 -13.81 31.62 16.54
N LYS A 62 -14.55 31.29 17.60
CA LYS A 62 -16.00 31.09 17.57
C LYS A 62 -16.70 32.41 17.94
N PRO A 63 -17.31 33.13 16.98
CA PRO A 63 -17.90 34.44 17.27
C PRO A 63 -19.13 34.30 18.17
N GLY A 64 -19.05 34.81 19.39
CA GLY A 64 -20.22 34.92 20.27
C GLY A 64 -21.25 35.92 19.72
N PHE A 65 -22.51 35.83 20.19
CA PHE A 65 -23.64 36.63 19.68
C PHE A 65 -23.36 38.13 19.50
N LYS A 66 -22.67 38.76 20.47
CA LYS A 66 -22.32 40.19 20.42
C LYS A 66 -21.32 40.56 19.32
N LYS A 67 -20.54 39.59 18.82
CA LYS A 67 -19.54 39.76 17.76
C LYS A 67 -20.10 39.41 16.37
N VAL A 68 -21.07 38.50 16.32
CA VAL A 68 -21.78 38.15 15.09
C VAL A 68 -22.52 39.34 14.49
N VAL A 69 -23.19 40.17 15.30
CA VAL A 69 -23.96 41.33 14.80
C VAL A 69 -23.08 42.33 14.03
N PRO A 70 -21.92 42.79 14.54
CA PRO A 70 -20.99 43.61 13.76
C PRO A 70 -20.47 42.94 12.49
N LEU A 71 -20.20 41.63 12.51
CA LEU A 71 -19.74 40.89 11.33
C LEU A 71 -20.80 40.90 10.24
N PHE A 72 -22.05 40.62 10.60
CA PHE A 72 -23.19 40.68 9.68
C PHE A 72 -23.44 42.10 9.15
N ALA A 73 -23.34 43.12 10.01
CA ALA A 73 -23.45 44.51 9.58
C ALA A 73 -22.37 44.84 8.53
N SER A 74 -21.12 44.43 8.76
CA SER A 74 -20.03 44.64 7.79
C SER A 74 -20.27 43.91 6.47
N TRP A 75 -20.82 42.69 6.51
CA TRP A 75 -21.20 41.94 5.31
C TRP A 75 -22.29 42.65 4.50
N CYS A 76 -23.30 43.17 5.18
CA CYS A 76 -24.37 43.94 4.53
C CYS A 76 -23.85 45.26 3.92
N GLU A 77 -22.87 45.92 4.55
CA GLU A 77 -22.27 47.15 4.03
C GLU A 77 -21.53 46.93 2.70
N ILE A 78 -20.90 45.77 2.53
CA ILE A 78 -20.11 45.43 1.34
C ILE A 78 -20.89 44.60 0.31
N GLN A 79 -22.21 44.42 0.47
CA GLN A 79 -23.02 43.51 -0.35
C GLN A 79 -23.01 43.80 -1.87
N GLU A 80 -22.64 45.02 -2.27
CA GLU A 80 -22.56 45.46 -3.67
C GLU A 80 -21.13 45.43 -4.24
N ASP A 81 -20.12 45.13 -3.41
CA ASP A 81 -18.70 45.09 -3.79
C ASP A 81 -18.16 43.66 -3.70
N GLU A 82 -18.22 42.94 -4.83
CA GLU A 82 -17.80 41.53 -4.93
C GLU A 82 -16.34 41.32 -4.52
N ILE A 83 -15.45 42.28 -4.82
CA ILE A 83 -14.02 42.16 -4.47
C ILE A 83 -13.85 42.27 -2.95
N ALA A 84 -14.53 43.25 -2.33
CA ALA A 84 -14.52 43.38 -0.88
C ALA A 84 -15.10 42.14 -0.20
N GLN A 85 -16.17 41.56 -0.77
CA GLN A 85 -16.76 40.32 -0.26
C GLN A 85 -15.79 39.14 -0.32
N PHE A 86 -15.06 38.94 -1.43
CA PHE A 86 -14.07 37.86 -1.51
C PHE A 86 -12.95 38.02 -0.49
N VAL A 87 -12.39 39.22 -0.35
CA VAL A 87 -11.36 39.49 0.67
C VAL A 87 -11.89 39.24 2.09
N TRP A 88 -13.15 39.59 2.34
CA TRP A 88 -13.79 39.37 3.63
C TRP A 88 -14.01 37.87 3.91
N LEU A 89 -14.45 37.10 2.92
CA LEU A 89 -14.60 35.65 3.02
C LEU A 89 -13.25 34.95 3.25
N ASP A 90 -12.20 35.38 2.55
CA ASP A 90 -10.84 34.84 2.71
C ASP A 90 -10.24 35.13 4.10
N ALA A 91 -10.61 36.27 4.70
CA ALA A 91 -10.22 36.57 6.07
C ALA A 91 -10.97 35.69 7.08
N LEU A 92 -12.28 35.46 6.87
CA LEU A 92 -13.05 34.56 7.72
C LEU A 92 -12.55 33.12 7.62
N SER A 93 -12.24 32.66 6.41
CA SER A 93 -11.92 31.26 6.12
C SER A 93 -10.68 30.75 6.88
N LYS A 94 -9.78 31.65 7.27
CA LYS A 94 -8.53 31.34 7.96
C LYS A 94 -8.70 31.18 9.47
N ASP A 95 -9.40 32.10 10.11
CA ASP A 95 -9.36 32.25 11.57
C ASP A 95 -10.63 31.78 12.30
N PHE A 96 -11.71 31.47 11.58
CA PHE A 96 -13.03 31.28 12.19
C PHE A 96 -13.51 29.83 12.16
N SER A 97 -14.23 29.47 13.23
CA SER A 97 -15.15 28.32 13.25
C SER A 97 -16.57 28.88 13.30
N LEU A 98 -17.33 28.57 12.25
CA LEU A 98 -18.64 29.15 11.98
C LEU A 98 -19.76 28.13 12.24
N THR A 99 -21.00 28.61 12.19
CA THR A 99 -22.19 27.76 12.30
C THR A 99 -22.95 27.78 10.99
N LEU A 100 -23.75 26.74 10.75
CA LEU A 100 -24.62 26.66 9.58
C LEU A 100 -25.57 27.88 9.44
N VAL A 101 -26.06 28.40 10.58
CA VAL A 101 -26.92 29.61 10.60
C VAL A 101 -26.15 30.85 10.15
N PHE A 102 -24.86 30.92 10.49
CA PHE A 102 -23.99 32.01 10.03
C PHE A 102 -23.82 31.95 8.51
N LEU A 103 -23.52 30.77 7.96
CA LEU A 103 -23.41 30.58 6.51
C LEU A 103 -24.73 30.93 5.80
N GLN A 104 -25.85 30.41 6.29
CA GLN A 104 -27.17 30.66 5.71
C GLN A 104 -27.48 32.17 5.64
N PHE A 105 -27.12 32.94 6.68
CA PHE A 105 -27.30 34.39 6.66
C PHE A 105 -26.47 35.05 5.54
N LEU A 106 -25.20 34.68 5.39
CA LEU A 106 -24.33 35.24 4.35
C LEU A 106 -24.88 34.97 2.95
N VAL A 107 -25.25 33.70 2.68
CA VAL A 107 -25.83 33.24 1.42
C VAL A 107 -27.13 33.97 1.09
N ASN A 108 -28.03 34.10 2.07
CA ASN A 108 -29.32 34.80 1.88
C ASN A 108 -29.15 36.31 1.65
N THR A 109 -28.12 36.90 2.22
CA THR A 109 -27.86 38.35 2.09
C THR A 109 -27.23 38.70 0.74
N SER A 110 -26.36 37.82 0.20
CA SER A 110 -25.72 38.06 -1.10
C SER A 110 -25.83 36.84 -2.01
N GLY A 111 -26.99 36.71 -2.66
CA GLY A 111 -27.27 35.57 -3.54
C GLY A 111 -26.34 35.47 -4.76
N LYS A 112 -25.74 36.59 -5.21
CA LYS A 112 -24.84 36.62 -6.39
C LYS A 112 -23.56 35.81 -6.23
N ILE A 113 -23.03 35.78 -5.02
CA ILE A 113 -21.79 35.07 -4.67
C ILE A 113 -22.07 33.93 -3.69
N SER A 114 -23.30 33.41 -3.69
CA SER A 114 -23.74 32.33 -2.81
C SER A 114 -22.85 31.09 -2.96
N GLN A 115 -22.58 30.67 -4.19
CA GLN A 115 -21.67 29.58 -4.50
C GLN A 115 -20.28 29.80 -3.87
N GLU A 116 -19.63 30.95 -4.14
CA GLU A 116 -18.31 31.29 -3.59
C GLU A 116 -18.32 31.41 -2.06
N THR A 117 -19.42 31.87 -1.47
CA THR A 117 -19.59 31.96 -0.01
C THR A 117 -19.60 30.56 0.62
N ILE A 118 -20.32 29.62 0.00
CA ILE A 118 -20.36 28.23 0.46
C ILE A 118 -18.98 27.58 0.30
N THR A 119 -18.38 27.67 -0.90
CA THR A 119 -17.11 26.97 -1.19
C THR A 119 -15.92 27.49 -0.40
N ARG A 120 -15.89 28.78 -0.05
CA ARG A 120 -14.81 29.36 0.76
C ARG A 120 -14.96 29.14 2.26
N LEU A 121 -16.16 28.83 2.75
CA LEU A 121 -16.43 28.71 4.19
C LEU A 121 -16.81 27.30 4.63
N GLN A 122 -16.93 26.34 3.72
CA GLN A 122 -17.32 24.96 4.04
C GLN A 122 -16.43 24.35 5.13
N HIS A 123 -15.10 24.51 5.04
CA HIS A 123 -14.14 23.98 6.03
C HIS A 123 -14.14 24.71 7.38
N CYS A 124 -14.88 25.81 7.52
CA CYS A 124 -15.09 26.52 8.78
C CYS A 124 -16.32 26.00 9.54
N LEU A 125 -17.16 25.20 8.90
CA LEU A 125 -18.32 24.58 9.52
C LEU A 125 -17.93 23.28 10.25
N PRO A 126 -18.79 22.80 11.17
CA PRO A 126 -18.66 21.46 11.72
C PRO A 126 -18.61 20.40 10.62
N ALA A 127 -17.70 19.44 10.73
CA ALA A 127 -17.55 18.33 9.80
C ALA A 127 -18.53 17.20 10.17
N ASP A 128 -19.82 17.42 9.96
CA ASP A 128 -20.86 16.41 10.17
C ASP A 128 -21.78 16.27 8.94
N ASP A 129 -22.24 15.05 8.67
CA ASP A 129 -23.07 14.72 7.51
C ASP A 129 -24.31 15.62 7.39
N ALA A 130 -24.89 16.04 8.51
CA ALA A 130 -26.07 16.89 8.52
C ALA A 130 -25.73 18.32 8.05
N THR A 131 -24.63 18.87 8.56
CA THR A 131 -24.11 20.18 8.15
C THR A 131 -23.73 20.20 6.67
N GLU A 132 -23.02 19.17 6.19
CA GLU A 132 -22.66 19.04 4.77
C GLU A 132 -23.87 18.87 3.87
N TYR A 133 -24.82 18.02 4.27
CA TYR A 133 -26.06 17.86 3.53
C TYR A 133 -26.82 19.19 3.43
N ILE A 134 -27.01 19.90 4.55
CA ILE A 134 -27.75 21.16 4.52
C ILE A 134 -26.99 22.25 3.75
N SER A 135 -25.67 22.33 3.87
CA SER A 135 -24.88 23.30 3.07
C SER A 135 -24.99 23.02 1.56
N SER A 136 -25.03 21.73 1.17
CA SER A 136 -25.29 21.34 -0.23
C SER A 136 -26.66 21.77 -0.75
N GLN A 137 -27.66 21.93 0.13
CA GLN A 137 -28.98 22.43 -0.24
C GLN A 137 -29.04 23.96 -0.35
N MET A 138 -27.98 24.69 0.02
CA MET A 138 -27.93 26.15 -0.06
C MET A 138 -27.52 26.67 -1.45
N PHE A 139 -26.98 25.81 -2.32
CA PHE A 139 -26.67 26.19 -3.70
C PHE A 139 -27.95 26.51 -4.49
N ALA A 140 -27.93 27.53 -5.35
CA ALA A 140 -29.15 28.00 -6.01
C ALA A 140 -29.62 27.07 -7.13
N SER A 141 -28.71 26.25 -7.68
CA SER A 141 -29.02 25.28 -8.73
C SER A 141 -28.11 24.05 -8.66
N LEU A 142 -28.52 22.97 -9.34
CA LEU A 142 -27.68 21.78 -9.49
C LEU A 142 -26.35 22.08 -10.19
N GLY A 143 -26.33 23.03 -11.14
CA GLY A 143 -25.10 23.44 -11.82
C GLY A 143 -24.11 24.07 -10.86
N GLU A 144 -24.56 25.02 -10.03
CA GLU A 144 -23.73 25.65 -9.00
C GLU A 144 -23.25 24.66 -7.95
N LEU A 145 -24.08 23.69 -7.57
CA LEU A 145 -23.68 22.60 -6.67
C LEU A 145 -22.53 21.78 -7.27
N VAL A 146 -22.65 21.37 -8.54
CA VAL A 146 -21.62 20.58 -9.23
C VAL A 146 -20.32 21.38 -9.36
N ASP A 147 -20.39 22.65 -9.76
CA ASP A 147 -19.21 23.50 -9.88
C ASP A 147 -18.58 23.79 -8.51
N GLY A 148 -19.39 24.01 -7.48
CA GLY A 148 -18.93 24.17 -6.10
C GLY A 148 -18.26 22.90 -5.55
N GLN A 149 -18.85 21.72 -5.77
CA GLN A 149 -18.25 20.45 -5.38
C GLN A 149 -16.92 20.20 -6.09
N ARG A 150 -16.79 20.56 -7.38
CA ARG A 150 -15.50 20.49 -8.09
C ARG A 150 -14.43 21.38 -7.46
N GLN A 151 -14.79 22.57 -6.99
CA GLN A 151 -13.86 23.44 -6.26
C GLN A 151 -13.49 22.87 -4.88
N MET A 152 -14.37 22.10 -4.26
CA MET A 152 -14.17 21.53 -2.92
C MET A 152 -13.75 20.06 -2.94
N VAL A 153 -13.40 19.49 -4.11
CA VAL A 153 -13.21 18.03 -4.26
C VAL A 153 -12.17 17.48 -3.28
N ASN A 154 -11.05 18.17 -3.10
CA ASN A 154 -10.01 17.74 -2.16
C ASN A 154 -10.49 17.80 -0.71
N LEU A 155 -11.39 18.73 -0.36
CA LEU A 155 -11.95 18.86 0.98
C LEU A 155 -12.99 17.77 1.25
N ILE A 156 -13.87 17.49 0.28
CA ILE A 156 -14.91 16.45 0.37
C ILE A 156 -14.26 15.06 0.43
N ASP A 157 -13.25 14.81 -0.41
CA ASP A 157 -12.55 13.52 -0.45
C ASP A 157 -11.52 13.36 0.69
N PHE A 158 -11.31 14.39 1.52
CA PHE A 158 -10.37 14.34 2.63
C PHE A 158 -10.96 13.56 3.80
N ASN A 159 -10.68 12.26 3.83
CA ASN A 159 -10.96 11.42 4.99
C ASN A 159 -9.89 11.65 6.08
N THR A 160 -10.22 12.48 7.07
CA THR A 160 -9.34 12.78 8.23
C THR A 160 -8.91 11.54 9.00
N SER A 161 -9.81 10.56 9.11
CA SER A 161 -9.60 9.30 9.85
C SER A 161 -8.78 8.28 9.05
N ASN A 162 -8.54 8.52 7.76
CA ASN A 162 -7.58 7.79 6.96
C ASN A 162 -6.94 8.71 5.88
N PRO A 163 -6.00 9.58 6.28
CA PRO A 163 -5.45 10.64 5.42
C PRO A 163 -4.33 10.14 4.49
N THR A 164 -4.10 8.83 4.41
CA THR A 164 -3.01 8.28 3.59
C THR A 164 -3.37 8.40 2.10
N GLY A 165 -2.55 9.12 1.33
CA GLY A 165 -2.84 9.37 -0.08
C GLY A 165 -1.97 10.46 -0.71
N ARG A 166 -2.20 10.69 -2.01
CA ARG A 166 -1.61 11.82 -2.76
C ARG A 166 -2.59 12.98 -2.73
N TYR A 167 -2.07 14.17 -2.49
CA TYR A 167 -2.81 15.43 -2.49
C TYR A 167 -2.16 16.40 -3.47
N LYS A 168 -2.99 17.01 -4.32
CA LYS A 168 -2.61 18.09 -5.22
C LYS A 168 -3.55 19.26 -4.98
N LEU A 169 -3.01 20.32 -4.39
CA LEU A 169 -3.77 21.39 -3.76
C LEU A 169 -3.38 22.73 -4.40
N ASP A 170 -4.37 23.51 -4.83
CA ASP A 170 -4.18 24.91 -5.17
C ASP A 170 -4.35 25.75 -3.91
N LEU A 171 -3.26 26.28 -3.38
CA LEU A 171 -3.26 27.07 -2.13
C LEU A 171 -4.03 28.39 -2.24
N SER A 172 -4.40 28.80 -3.47
CA SER A 172 -5.25 29.97 -3.73
C SER A 172 -6.73 29.68 -3.45
N ASN A 173 -7.12 28.40 -3.44
CA ASN A 173 -8.45 27.94 -3.10
C ASN A 173 -8.53 27.69 -1.58
N CYS A 174 -9.49 28.30 -0.91
CA CYS A 174 -9.67 28.19 0.54
C CYS A 174 -9.87 26.75 1.03
N SER A 175 -10.60 25.92 0.26
CA SER A 175 -10.83 24.51 0.61
C SER A 175 -9.54 23.69 0.54
N ASP A 176 -8.77 23.85 -0.53
CA ASP A 176 -7.47 23.18 -0.71
C ASP A 176 -6.44 23.66 0.30
N PHE A 177 -6.42 24.97 0.60
CA PHE A 177 -5.57 25.55 1.64
C PHE A 177 -5.88 24.95 3.01
N ALA A 178 -7.16 24.76 3.33
CA ALA A 178 -7.57 24.12 4.59
C ALA A 178 -7.11 22.66 4.66
N VAL A 179 -7.18 21.90 3.57
CA VAL A 179 -6.64 20.53 3.51
C VAL A 179 -5.12 20.53 3.70
N ALA A 180 -4.40 21.48 3.09
CA ALA A 180 -2.95 21.62 3.27
C ALA A 180 -2.58 21.91 4.73
N GLU A 181 -3.31 22.81 5.39
CA GLU A 181 -3.14 23.10 6.82
C GLU A 181 -3.35 21.86 7.69
N ARG A 182 -4.44 21.11 7.44
CA ARG A 182 -4.75 19.87 8.16
C ARG A 182 -3.65 18.82 7.99
N LEU A 183 -3.15 18.61 6.77
CA LEU A 183 -2.04 17.68 6.50
C LEU A 183 -0.76 18.05 7.25
N LEU A 184 -0.37 19.33 7.24
CA LEU A 184 0.80 19.80 7.99
C LEU A 184 0.62 19.68 9.51
N LEU A 185 -0.61 19.80 10.00
CA LEU A 185 -0.92 19.63 11.41
C LEU A 185 -0.90 18.15 11.82
N LEU A 186 -1.49 17.27 11.00
CA LEU A 186 -1.45 15.82 11.19
C LEU A 186 -0.02 15.28 11.12
N ASP A 187 0.81 15.77 10.21
CA ASP A 187 2.23 15.39 10.12
C ASP A 187 2.96 15.61 11.45
N ARG A 188 2.75 16.78 12.05
CA ARG A 188 3.36 17.15 13.33
C ARG A 188 2.76 16.37 14.50
N TRP A 189 1.46 16.10 14.45
CA TRP A 189 0.77 15.28 15.46
C TRP A 189 1.28 13.85 15.45
N GLU A 190 1.27 13.18 14.30
CA GLU A 190 1.74 11.80 14.17
C GLU A 190 3.25 11.70 14.50
N ALA A 191 4.07 12.68 14.10
CA ALA A 191 5.48 12.75 14.52
C ALA A 191 5.64 12.83 16.06
N ALA A 192 4.75 13.56 16.75
CA ALA A 192 4.76 13.66 18.21
C ALA A 192 4.26 12.37 18.88
N VAL A 193 3.28 11.68 18.28
CA VAL A 193 2.80 10.35 18.69
C VAL A 193 3.91 9.31 18.52
N ASP A 194 4.63 9.32 17.41
CA ASP A 194 5.75 8.41 17.13
C ASP A 194 6.88 8.59 18.15
N LEU A 195 7.23 9.84 18.47
CA LEU A 195 8.22 10.16 19.49
C LEU A 195 7.79 9.66 20.88
N LYS A 196 6.52 9.86 21.25
CA LYS A 196 5.95 9.36 22.52
C LYS A 196 6.03 7.84 22.61
N ASN A 197 5.76 7.15 21.50
CA ASN A 197 5.76 5.69 21.42
C ASN A 197 7.13 5.09 21.10
N ALA A 198 8.19 5.92 21.06
CA ALA A 198 9.57 5.52 20.76
C ALA A 198 9.72 4.72 19.45
N ARG A 199 8.93 5.08 18.43
CA ARG A 199 8.98 4.46 17.11
C ARG A 199 10.26 4.85 16.37
N ALA A 200 10.78 3.93 15.56
CA ALA A 200 11.93 4.21 14.70
C ALA A 200 11.56 5.24 13.62
N ASP A 201 12.50 6.11 13.26
CA ASP A 201 12.27 7.11 12.22
C ASP A 201 12.38 6.50 10.82
N VAL A 202 11.24 6.22 10.22
CA VAL A 202 11.08 5.67 8.85
C VAL A 202 10.79 6.74 7.80
N SER A 203 10.94 8.03 8.14
CA SER A 203 10.68 9.12 7.20
C SER A 203 11.68 9.12 6.04
N GLN A 204 11.26 9.71 4.91
CA GLN A 204 12.08 9.82 3.69
C GLN A 204 13.43 10.50 3.95
N ARG A 205 13.48 11.46 4.87
CA ARG A 205 14.69 12.26 5.19
C ARG A 205 15.32 11.93 6.55
N GLY A 206 14.66 11.14 7.40
CA GLY A 206 15.12 10.89 8.76
C GLY A 206 14.89 12.11 9.67
N ASP A 207 13.74 12.73 9.51
CA ASP A 207 13.24 13.89 10.27
C ASP A 207 11.89 13.62 10.97
N GLY A 208 11.38 12.38 10.92
CA GLY A 208 10.09 12.00 11.51
C GLY A 208 8.84 12.47 10.77
N SER A 209 8.96 13.11 9.60
CA SER A 209 7.81 13.57 8.82
C SER A 209 7.06 12.42 8.15
N HIS A 210 5.73 12.51 8.18
CA HIS A 210 4.78 11.63 7.48
C HIS A 210 4.50 12.12 6.05
N LEU A 211 4.99 13.30 5.70
CA LEU A 211 4.91 13.89 4.35
C LEU A 211 6.08 13.41 3.48
N ARG A 212 5.75 13.02 2.26
CA ARG A 212 6.66 12.46 1.27
C ARG A 212 6.50 13.15 -0.06
N ASN A 213 7.60 13.20 -0.80
CA ASN A 213 7.65 13.77 -2.15
C ASN A 213 6.99 15.17 -2.25
N PRO A 214 7.20 16.10 -1.29
CA PRO A 214 6.56 17.41 -1.31
C PRO A 214 7.14 18.27 -2.44
N MET A 215 6.23 18.83 -3.24
CA MET A 215 6.53 19.74 -4.34
C MET A 215 5.72 21.03 -4.16
N TYR A 216 6.38 22.17 -4.34
CA TYR A 216 5.73 23.48 -4.44
C TYR A 216 6.09 24.10 -5.78
N GLN A 217 5.08 24.48 -6.56
CA GLN A 217 5.24 24.99 -7.93
C GLN A 217 6.13 24.07 -8.80
N ASP A 218 5.82 22.76 -8.77
CA ASP A 218 6.54 21.71 -9.51
C ASP A 218 8.04 21.58 -9.15
N ARG A 219 8.45 22.11 -8.00
CA ARG A 219 9.81 21.98 -7.47
C ARG A 219 9.79 21.27 -6.14
N SER A 220 10.67 20.28 -5.97
CA SER A 220 10.82 19.59 -4.69
C SER A 220 11.21 20.57 -3.59
N LEU A 221 10.47 20.54 -2.47
CA LEU A 221 10.76 21.40 -1.31
C LEU A 221 12.10 21.03 -0.65
N TYR A 222 12.56 19.80 -0.81
CA TYR A 222 13.85 19.36 -0.27
C TYR A 222 15.08 19.99 -0.93
N ILE A 223 14.90 20.72 -2.03
CA ILE A 223 16.00 21.50 -2.63
C ILE A 223 16.30 22.75 -1.78
N GLN A 224 15.26 23.32 -1.17
CA GLN A 224 15.35 24.62 -0.47
C GLN A 224 15.32 24.47 1.05
N HIS A 225 14.67 23.44 1.55
CA HIS A 225 14.45 23.20 2.98
C HIS A 225 15.01 21.84 3.40
N ALA A 226 15.66 21.79 4.57
CA ALA A 226 16.18 20.54 5.10
C ALA A 226 15.05 19.63 5.63
N SER A 227 14.00 20.24 6.18
CA SER A 227 12.78 19.57 6.61
C SER A 227 11.55 20.41 6.23
N ILE A 228 10.42 19.74 5.99
CA ILE A 228 9.16 20.42 5.70
C ILE A 228 8.65 21.25 6.89
N ALA A 229 9.08 20.93 8.12
CA ALA A 229 8.75 21.71 9.31
C ALA A 229 9.29 23.16 9.26
N GLU A 230 10.31 23.43 8.43
CA GLU A 230 10.86 24.78 8.22
C GLU A 230 10.09 25.56 7.14
N TRP A 231 9.32 24.85 6.31
CA TRP A 231 8.55 25.46 5.24
C TRP A 231 7.29 26.12 5.81
N LYS A 232 7.08 27.38 5.43
CA LYS A 232 5.88 28.13 5.79
C LYS A 232 4.88 28.02 4.65
N LEU A 233 3.68 27.54 4.95
CA LEU A 233 2.60 27.38 3.99
C LEU A 233 2.27 28.72 3.30
N PRO A 234 2.49 28.86 1.98
CA PRO A 234 2.11 30.05 1.22
C PRO A 234 0.60 30.10 0.96
N GLU A 235 0.06 31.28 0.66
CA GLU A 235 -1.37 31.47 0.36
C GLU A 235 -1.71 31.33 -1.14
N HIS A 236 -0.78 30.89 -1.97
CA HIS A 236 -0.98 30.74 -3.41
C HIS A 236 -0.01 29.71 -4.01
N GLY A 237 -0.38 29.18 -5.18
CA GLY A 237 0.42 28.22 -5.94
C GLY A 237 0.04 26.77 -5.68
N SER A 238 0.61 25.87 -6.47
CA SER A 238 0.34 24.42 -6.39
C SER A 238 1.24 23.76 -5.35
N PHE A 239 0.64 23.04 -4.42
CA PHE A 239 1.33 22.16 -3.46
C PHE A 239 0.92 20.71 -3.71
N GLU A 240 1.89 19.84 -3.92
CA GLU A 240 1.66 18.41 -4.19
C GLU A 240 2.48 17.55 -3.23
N VAL A 241 1.86 16.59 -2.56
CA VAL A 241 2.50 15.79 -1.50
C VAL A 241 1.82 14.43 -1.34
N ASP A 242 2.57 13.42 -0.92
CA ASP A 242 2.01 12.18 -0.37
C ASP A 242 2.01 12.26 1.16
N PHE A 243 0.89 11.94 1.80
CA PHE A 243 0.83 11.72 3.24
C PHE A 243 0.75 10.22 3.50
N VAL A 244 1.54 9.71 4.45
CA VAL A 244 1.51 8.31 4.84
C VAL A 244 1.46 8.20 6.35
N SER A 245 0.35 7.64 6.86
CA SER A 245 0.20 7.41 8.29
C SER A 245 0.97 6.18 8.77
N ASN A 246 1.52 6.27 9.98
CA ASN A 246 2.15 5.14 10.66
C ASN A 246 1.15 4.29 11.47
N GLN A 247 -0.14 4.61 11.43
CA GLN A 247 -1.19 3.81 12.07
C GLN A 247 -1.28 2.39 11.50
N ARG A 248 -1.60 1.43 12.37
CA ARG A 248 -1.76 0.00 12.05
C ARG A 248 -2.93 -0.57 12.83
N ALA A 249 -3.43 -1.71 12.36
CA ALA A 249 -4.51 -2.46 12.99
C ALA A 249 -4.31 -2.61 14.51
N PRO A 250 -5.31 -2.23 15.33
CA PRO A 250 -5.33 -2.52 16.76
C PRO A 250 -5.36 -4.03 17.06
N LYS A 251 -5.09 -4.40 18.31
CA LYS A 251 -5.14 -5.79 18.75
C LYS A 251 -6.52 -6.40 18.61
N GLY A 252 -6.61 -7.56 17.96
CA GLY A 252 -7.84 -8.34 17.90
C GLY A 252 -8.96 -7.61 17.16
N VAL A 253 -8.60 -6.73 16.23
CA VAL A 253 -9.58 -6.02 15.41
C VAL A 253 -10.38 -7.01 14.58
N GLU A 254 -11.69 -6.77 14.50
CA GLU A 254 -12.56 -7.56 13.63
C GLU A 254 -12.37 -7.09 12.18
N VAL A 255 -12.00 -8.03 11.32
CA VAL A 255 -11.93 -7.82 9.87
C VAL A 255 -13.30 -8.03 9.25
N LEU A 256 -13.54 -7.38 8.11
CA LEU A 256 -14.77 -7.58 7.36
C LEU A 256 -14.91 -9.08 6.98
N SER A 257 -16.10 -9.65 7.16
CA SER A 257 -16.38 -11.03 6.74
C SER A 257 -16.31 -11.18 5.22
N ASP A 258 -15.93 -12.36 4.73
CA ASP A 258 -15.84 -12.64 3.30
C ASP A 258 -17.18 -12.44 2.57
N GLU A 259 -18.31 -12.76 3.20
CA GLU A 259 -19.64 -12.58 2.59
C GLU A 259 -20.00 -11.10 2.39
N LEU A 260 -19.72 -10.26 3.38
CA LEU A 260 -19.91 -8.80 3.26
C LEU A 260 -18.94 -8.19 2.27
N TRP A 261 -17.69 -8.68 2.23
CA TRP A 261 -16.70 -8.25 1.26
C TRP A 261 -17.13 -8.55 -0.17
N GLU A 262 -17.57 -9.78 -0.45
CA GLU A 262 -18.10 -10.18 -1.76
C GLU A 262 -19.30 -9.32 -2.16
N SER A 263 -20.22 -9.05 -1.22
CA SER A 263 -21.36 -8.16 -1.49
C SER A 263 -20.94 -6.74 -1.84
N LEU A 264 -19.96 -6.18 -1.12
CA LEU A 264 -19.43 -4.84 -1.38
C LEU A 264 -18.77 -4.78 -2.75
N VAL A 265 -17.90 -5.74 -3.06
CA VAL A 265 -17.20 -5.82 -4.34
C VAL A 265 -18.17 -6.01 -5.50
N LEU A 266 -19.19 -6.85 -5.35
CA LEU A 266 -20.24 -7.02 -6.35
C LEU A 266 -20.97 -5.69 -6.63
N LYS A 267 -21.34 -4.95 -5.58
CA LYS A 267 -21.99 -3.63 -5.74
C LYS A 267 -21.09 -2.61 -6.42
N MET A 268 -19.79 -2.65 -6.14
CA MET A 268 -18.80 -1.83 -6.82
C MET A 268 -18.66 -2.22 -8.30
N PHE A 269 -18.74 -3.51 -8.62
CA PHE A 269 -18.68 -4.00 -10.01
C PHE A 269 -19.94 -3.62 -10.81
N GLU A 270 -21.13 -3.82 -10.24
CA GLU A 270 -22.43 -3.48 -10.85
C GLU A 270 -22.63 -1.97 -11.09
N SER A 271 -21.95 -1.13 -10.30
CA SER A 271 -22.08 0.32 -10.41
C SER A 271 -21.59 0.85 -11.77
N SER A 272 -22.40 1.70 -12.41
CA SER A 272 -22.07 2.37 -13.68
C SER A 272 -21.14 3.58 -13.52
N CYS A 273 -20.69 3.88 -12.30
CA CYS A 273 -19.77 5.00 -12.03
C CYS A 273 -18.40 4.76 -12.65
N LEU A 274 -17.63 5.85 -12.85
CA LEU A 274 -16.26 5.73 -13.32
C LEU A 274 -15.37 5.09 -12.23
N PRO A 275 -14.27 4.41 -12.60
CA PRO A 275 -13.32 3.85 -11.63
C PRO A 275 -12.81 4.86 -10.60
N GLU A 276 -12.61 6.12 -11.02
CA GLU A 276 -12.15 7.21 -10.15
C GLU A 276 -13.19 7.54 -9.07
N ASP A 277 -14.47 7.65 -9.45
CA ASP A 277 -15.58 7.89 -8.52
C ASP A 277 -15.74 6.72 -7.53
N LYS A 278 -15.54 5.49 -8.03
CA LYS A 278 -15.53 4.28 -7.20
C LYS A 278 -14.41 4.33 -6.16
N ILE A 279 -13.21 4.78 -6.54
CA ILE A 279 -12.08 4.94 -5.61
C ILE A 279 -12.35 6.05 -4.60
N ALA A 280 -12.94 7.17 -5.01
CA ALA A 280 -13.32 8.26 -4.11
C ALA A 280 -14.35 7.79 -3.06
N ALA A 281 -15.37 7.04 -3.50
CA ALA A 281 -16.35 6.43 -2.60
C ALA A 281 -15.69 5.47 -1.59
N MET A 282 -14.75 4.63 -2.04
CA MET A 282 -13.99 3.74 -1.16
C MET A 282 -13.10 4.50 -0.17
N ARG A 283 -12.49 5.62 -0.59
CA ARG A 283 -11.71 6.49 0.29
C ARG A 283 -12.58 7.05 1.42
N ALA A 284 -13.76 7.57 1.10
CA ALA A 284 -14.67 8.17 2.08
C ALA A 284 -14.99 7.21 3.24
N ILE A 285 -15.21 5.93 2.94
CA ILE A 285 -15.57 4.91 3.93
C ILE A 285 -14.40 4.07 4.46
N SER A 286 -13.17 4.30 3.97
CA SER A 286 -12.01 3.43 4.26
C SER A 286 -11.65 3.32 5.75
N HIS A 287 -12.05 4.29 6.56
CA HIS A 287 -11.82 4.31 8.01
C HIS A 287 -12.80 3.40 8.79
N THR A 288 -13.88 2.93 8.16
CA THR A 288 -14.99 2.23 8.85
C THR A 288 -14.78 0.72 9.02
N PHE A 289 -13.85 0.11 8.28
CA PHE A 289 -13.59 -1.33 8.33
C PHE A 289 -12.11 -1.68 8.18
N TRP A 290 -11.78 -2.93 8.49
CA TRP A 290 -10.45 -3.51 8.37
C TRP A 290 -10.48 -4.66 7.37
N LEU A 291 -9.40 -4.79 6.59
CA LEU A 291 -9.30 -5.76 5.50
C LEU A 291 -8.17 -6.74 5.74
N THR A 292 -8.30 -7.91 5.13
CA THR A 292 -7.21 -8.88 5.00
C THR A 292 -6.42 -8.63 3.71
N SER A 293 -5.22 -9.21 3.63
CA SER A 293 -4.38 -9.23 2.44
C SER A 293 -5.11 -9.91 1.27
N ALA A 294 -6.01 -10.85 1.57
CA ALA A 294 -6.86 -11.51 0.58
C ALA A 294 -7.93 -10.58 0.01
N HIS A 295 -8.60 -9.78 0.84
CA HIS A 295 -9.55 -8.76 0.39
C HIS A 295 -8.88 -7.75 -0.53
N ILE A 296 -7.69 -7.26 -0.15
CA ILE A 296 -6.92 -6.31 -0.96
C ILE A 296 -6.51 -6.90 -2.31
N ARG A 297 -6.04 -8.16 -2.32
CA ARG A 297 -5.71 -8.86 -3.57
C ARG A 297 -6.92 -8.90 -4.51
N SER A 298 -8.08 -9.28 -3.98
CA SER A 298 -9.34 -9.32 -4.72
C SER A 298 -9.72 -7.92 -5.25
N LEU A 299 -9.70 -6.89 -4.39
CA LEU A 299 -10.04 -5.51 -4.76
C LEU A 299 -9.21 -5.01 -5.94
N ILE A 300 -7.89 -5.15 -5.84
CA ILE A 300 -6.92 -4.71 -6.85
C ILE A 300 -7.11 -5.48 -8.16
N GLY A 301 -7.59 -6.73 -8.09
CA GLY A 301 -7.84 -7.56 -9.26
C GLY A 301 -8.92 -7.03 -10.21
N TYR A 302 -9.85 -6.20 -9.73
CA TYR A 302 -10.90 -5.60 -10.56
C TYR A 302 -10.44 -4.41 -11.40
N TYR A 303 -9.25 -3.86 -11.11
CA TYR A 303 -8.79 -2.62 -11.74
C TYR A 303 -7.62 -2.88 -12.70
N LYS A 304 -7.86 -2.62 -13.99
CA LYS A 304 -6.85 -2.79 -15.06
C LYS A 304 -5.73 -1.76 -15.04
N GLN A 305 -6.02 -0.53 -14.63
CA GLN A 305 -5.04 0.55 -14.66
C GLN A 305 -4.13 0.47 -13.43
N ALA A 306 -2.81 0.58 -13.67
CA ALA A 306 -1.81 0.58 -12.62
C ALA A 306 -1.99 1.71 -11.59
N SER A 307 -2.43 2.89 -12.04
CA SER A 307 -2.75 4.03 -11.17
C SER A 307 -3.86 3.71 -10.18
N HIS A 308 -4.98 3.17 -10.67
CA HIS A 308 -6.13 2.79 -9.82
C HIS A 308 -5.74 1.73 -8.78
N ARG A 309 -5.00 0.69 -9.20
CA ARG A 309 -4.48 -0.34 -8.28
C ARG A 309 -3.59 0.26 -7.20
N ALA A 310 -2.70 1.18 -7.59
CA ALA A 310 -1.81 1.84 -6.66
C ALA A 310 -2.58 2.70 -5.65
N ASP A 311 -3.53 3.50 -6.11
CA ASP A 311 -4.34 4.36 -5.22
C ASP A 311 -5.16 3.54 -4.22
N LEU A 312 -5.78 2.44 -4.65
CA LEU A 312 -6.53 1.55 -3.76
C LEU A 312 -5.63 0.92 -2.70
N LEU A 313 -4.46 0.40 -3.10
CA LEU A 313 -3.52 -0.15 -2.13
C LEU A 313 -3.06 0.93 -1.14
N ILE A 314 -2.76 2.14 -1.62
CA ILE A 314 -2.29 3.24 -0.77
C ILE A 314 -3.35 3.63 0.26
N ILE A 315 -4.61 3.79 -0.17
CA ILE A 315 -5.73 4.13 0.71
C ILE A 315 -5.89 3.08 1.82
N PHE A 316 -5.81 1.79 1.48
CA PHE A 316 -6.09 0.72 2.43
C PHE A 316 -4.84 0.16 3.13
N PHE A 317 -3.62 0.58 2.79
CA PHE A 317 -2.40 -0.03 3.31
C PHE A 317 -2.34 -0.04 4.85
N SER A 318 -2.71 1.08 5.49
CA SER A 318 -2.80 1.22 6.95
C SER A 318 -3.96 0.44 7.56
N ARG A 319 -4.91 -0.03 6.74
CA ARG A 319 -6.15 -0.74 7.11
C ARG A 319 -6.09 -2.26 6.91
N ILE A 320 -4.90 -2.80 6.61
CA ILE A 320 -4.66 -4.23 6.47
C ILE A 320 -4.30 -4.82 7.84
N ALA A 321 -5.09 -5.78 8.31
CA ALA A 321 -4.89 -6.40 9.62
C ALA A 321 -3.75 -7.45 9.63
N ASP A 322 -3.54 -8.16 8.53
CA ASP A 322 -2.63 -9.30 8.40
C ASP A 322 -1.45 -9.01 7.45
N LEU A 323 -0.80 -7.85 7.59
CA LEU A 323 0.30 -7.42 6.70
C LEU A 323 1.48 -8.40 6.57
N HIS A 324 1.62 -9.37 7.50
CA HIS A 324 2.55 -10.49 7.37
C HIS A 324 2.29 -11.36 6.11
N ASN A 325 1.07 -11.32 5.57
CA ASN A 325 0.65 -11.97 4.32
C ASN A 325 0.71 -11.04 3.10
N SER A 326 1.39 -9.89 3.19
CA SER A 326 1.37 -8.88 2.12
C SER A 326 1.89 -9.35 0.76
N LYS A 327 2.71 -10.40 0.72
CA LYS A 327 3.16 -11.03 -0.55
C LYS A 327 1.96 -11.43 -1.43
N MET A 328 0.85 -11.87 -0.82
CA MET A 328 -0.38 -12.28 -1.50
C MET A 328 -0.97 -11.22 -2.43
N PHE A 329 -0.97 -9.94 -2.01
CA PHE A 329 -1.45 -8.85 -2.87
C PHE A 329 -0.33 -8.21 -3.70
N ARG A 330 0.94 -8.29 -3.25
CA ARG A 330 2.09 -7.71 -3.97
C ARG A 330 2.31 -8.35 -5.35
N VAL A 331 2.01 -9.64 -5.51
CA VAL A 331 2.15 -10.34 -6.79
C VAL A 331 1.19 -9.82 -7.88
N ARG A 332 0.18 -9.01 -7.51
CA ARG A 332 -0.72 -8.31 -8.44
C ARG A 332 -0.12 -7.06 -9.07
N PHE A 333 1.13 -6.72 -8.72
CA PHE A 333 1.91 -5.64 -9.34
C PHE A 333 3.05 -6.28 -10.16
N PRO A 334 2.79 -6.63 -11.44
CA PRO A 334 3.68 -7.48 -12.22
C PRO A 334 4.97 -6.76 -12.65
N THR A 335 4.99 -5.43 -12.67
CA THR A 335 6.13 -4.64 -13.14
C THR A 335 6.89 -4.01 -11.97
N GLN A 336 8.22 -3.98 -12.08
CA GLN A 336 9.06 -3.29 -11.09
C GLN A 336 8.71 -1.80 -10.99
N GLU A 337 8.27 -1.17 -12.08
CA GLU A 337 7.85 0.23 -12.09
C GLU A 337 6.63 0.48 -11.18
N GLU A 338 5.65 -0.42 -11.17
CA GLU A 338 4.52 -0.33 -10.26
C GLU A 338 4.94 -0.46 -8.80
N VAL A 339 5.83 -1.40 -8.51
CA VAL A 339 6.37 -1.61 -7.16
C VAL A 339 7.16 -0.38 -6.69
N VAL A 340 7.99 0.20 -7.56
CA VAL A 340 8.74 1.43 -7.25
C VAL A 340 7.80 2.60 -6.99
N LYS A 341 6.75 2.80 -7.81
CA LYS A 341 5.74 3.86 -7.55
C LYS A 341 5.06 3.70 -6.19
N LEU A 342 4.73 2.47 -5.79
CA LEU A 342 4.20 2.19 -4.46
C LEU A 342 5.22 2.50 -3.36
N GLN A 343 6.48 2.11 -3.55
CA GLN A 343 7.56 2.38 -2.60
C GLN A 343 7.86 3.88 -2.45
N GLU A 344 7.78 4.65 -3.53
CA GLU A 344 7.97 6.10 -3.49
C GLU A 344 6.84 6.79 -2.72
N ARG A 345 5.59 6.33 -2.91
CA ARG A 345 4.40 6.92 -2.27
C ARG A 345 4.21 6.48 -0.83
N LEU A 346 4.24 5.17 -0.53
CA LEU A 346 4.10 4.62 0.84
C LEU A 346 5.39 4.70 1.66
N GLY A 347 6.54 4.75 1.00
CA GLY A 347 7.84 4.66 1.63
C GLY A 347 8.45 3.27 1.61
N TYR A 348 9.75 3.24 1.35
CA TYR A 348 10.49 1.99 1.17
C TYR A 348 10.51 1.17 2.47
N ALA A 349 10.73 1.82 3.61
CA ALA A 349 10.78 1.16 4.91
C ALA A 349 9.40 0.64 5.35
N SER A 350 8.35 1.45 5.20
CA SER A 350 6.97 1.06 5.52
C SER A 350 6.46 -0.07 4.63
N PHE A 351 6.81 -0.03 3.33
CA PHE A 351 6.44 -1.03 2.34
C PHE A 351 7.45 -2.18 2.23
N PHE A 352 8.37 -2.33 3.19
CA PHE A 352 9.35 -3.42 3.21
C PHE A 352 8.68 -4.79 3.39
N PRO A 353 9.09 -5.84 2.66
CA PRO A 353 8.50 -7.18 2.78
C PRO A 353 9.10 -7.95 3.98
N PHE A 354 8.73 -7.56 5.20
CA PHE A 354 9.35 -8.08 6.44
C PHE A 354 9.32 -9.61 6.56
N PHE A 355 8.20 -10.23 6.22
CA PHE A 355 7.98 -11.66 6.42
C PHE A 355 8.34 -12.50 5.20
N GLN A 356 8.27 -11.95 4.00
CA GLN A 356 8.46 -12.68 2.75
C GLN A 356 9.30 -11.86 1.75
N PRO A 357 10.57 -11.54 2.07
CA PRO A 357 11.47 -10.78 1.20
C PRO A 357 11.98 -11.57 -0.02
N GLU A 358 11.70 -12.87 -0.09
CA GLU A 358 12.16 -13.74 -1.17
C GLU A 358 11.70 -13.22 -2.54
N ASN A 359 12.62 -13.30 -3.51
CA ASN A 359 12.51 -12.77 -4.87
C ASN A 359 12.39 -11.26 -5.01
N ALA A 360 12.36 -10.50 -3.91
CA ALA A 360 12.25 -9.06 -3.99
C ALA A 360 13.58 -8.46 -4.49
N VAL A 361 13.47 -7.63 -5.53
CA VAL A 361 14.59 -6.90 -6.15
C VAL A 361 14.51 -5.45 -5.70
N PHE A 362 15.63 -4.95 -5.17
CA PHE A 362 15.73 -3.58 -4.70
C PHE A 362 16.84 -2.85 -5.42
N GLU A 363 16.53 -1.62 -5.80
CA GLU A 363 17.48 -0.59 -6.20
C GLU A 363 17.23 0.60 -5.26
N LEU A 364 18.20 0.88 -4.40
CA LEU A 364 18.06 1.76 -3.24
C LEU A 364 19.06 2.91 -3.35
N ASP A 365 18.55 4.12 -3.47
CA ASP A 365 19.27 5.38 -3.31
C ASP A 365 19.58 5.61 -1.82
N LEU A 366 20.82 5.30 -1.43
CA LEU A 366 21.29 5.45 -0.07
C LEU A 366 21.43 6.91 0.36
N SER A 367 21.14 7.91 -0.48
CA SER A 367 21.00 9.30 -0.03
C SER A 367 19.69 9.53 0.76
N ARG A 368 18.67 8.69 0.53
CA ARG A 368 17.36 8.75 1.20
C ARG A 368 17.35 7.87 2.45
N ASN A 369 16.73 8.35 3.52
CA ASN A 369 16.81 7.67 4.84
C ASN A 369 16.05 6.35 4.87
N ASP A 370 14.80 6.34 4.41
CA ASP A 370 13.96 5.15 4.33
C ASP A 370 14.57 4.05 3.46
N GLN A 371 15.20 4.42 2.34
CA GLN A 371 15.88 3.47 1.44
C GLN A 371 17.15 2.89 2.07
N ARG A 372 17.94 3.70 2.78
CA ARG A 372 19.05 3.18 3.61
C ARG A 372 18.57 2.20 4.67
N LEU A 373 17.43 2.49 5.32
CA LEU A 373 16.86 1.56 6.31
C LEU A 373 16.52 0.22 5.67
N CYS A 374 15.97 0.20 4.45
CA CYS A 374 15.73 -1.06 3.73
C CYS A 374 17.01 -1.85 3.48
N ALA A 375 18.07 -1.19 2.98
CA ALA A 375 19.35 -1.85 2.77
C ALA A 375 19.93 -2.40 4.09
N MET A 376 19.84 -1.63 5.18
CA MET A 376 20.25 -2.07 6.51
C MET A 376 19.45 -3.30 6.98
N MET A 377 18.11 -3.28 6.85
CA MET A 377 17.24 -4.39 7.22
C MET A 377 17.55 -5.65 6.40
N PHE A 378 17.85 -5.53 5.11
CA PHE A 378 18.28 -6.68 4.28
C PHE A 378 19.58 -7.30 4.78
N VAL A 379 20.57 -6.48 5.13
CA VAL A 379 21.84 -6.99 5.64
C VAL A 379 21.67 -7.61 7.03
N GLN A 380 20.78 -7.05 7.87
CA GLN A 380 20.41 -7.64 9.16
C GLN A 380 19.77 -9.03 8.99
N LEU A 381 18.79 -9.17 8.09
CA LEU A 381 18.16 -10.45 7.75
C LEU A 381 19.18 -11.45 7.21
N ALA A 382 19.96 -11.07 6.19
CA ALA A 382 20.96 -11.94 5.58
C ALA A 382 21.99 -12.43 6.62
N THR A 383 22.40 -11.58 7.57
CA THR A 383 23.33 -11.95 8.65
C THR A 383 22.76 -13.03 9.58
N LYS A 384 21.43 -13.07 9.76
CA LYS A 384 20.74 -14.01 10.65
C LYS A 384 20.26 -15.29 9.95
N GLU A 385 20.02 -15.24 8.64
CA GLU A 385 19.35 -16.30 7.85
C GLU A 385 20.27 -17.07 6.87
N LYS A 386 21.61 -17.06 7.05
CA LYS A 386 22.68 -17.71 6.22
C LYS A 386 23.45 -16.74 5.31
N PHE A 387 24.32 -15.94 5.91
CA PHE A 387 25.24 -15.04 5.19
C PHE A 387 26.46 -15.78 4.61
N PRO A 388 26.94 -15.46 3.39
CA PRO A 388 26.46 -14.43 2.45
C PRO A 388 25.44 -14.92 1.42
N HIS A 389 25.04 -16.20 1.49
CA HIS A 389 24.30 -16.87 0.43
C HIS A 389 22.93 -16.24 0.13
N ASN A 390 22.32 -15.50 1.05
CA ASN A 390 20.99 -14.93 0.83
C ASN A 390 20.93 -13.66 -0.05
N LEU A 391 22.07 -13.01 -0.31
CA LEU A 391 22.13 -11.79 -1.12
C LEU A 391 22.78 -12.11 -2.47
N HIS A 392 21.99 -12.04 -3.54
CA HIS A 392 22.44 -12.27 -4.91
C HIS A 392 22.34 -11.02 -5.76
N TYR A 393 23.02 -11.04 -6.92
CA TYR A 393 23.00 -9.96 -7.92
C TYR A 393 23.28 -8.57 -7.33
N TYR A 394 24.10 -8.52 -6.28
CA TYR A 394 24.36 -7.27 -5.58
C TYR A 394 25.31 -6.36 -6.37
N GLY A 395 25.09 -5.05 -6.28
CA GLY A 395 25.88 -4.00 -6.92
C GLY A 395 25.80 -2.71 -6.12
N TYR A 396 26.87 -1.93 -6.09
CA TYR A 396 26.90 -0.65 -5.39
C TYR A 396 27.60 0.38 -6.26
N THR A 397 26.85 1.36 -6.71
CA THR A 397 27.36 2.49 -7.49
C THR A 397 27.48 3.68 -6.55
N ARG A 398 28.70 4.19 -6.38
CA ARG A 398 28.97 5.36 -5.52
C ARG A 398 28.37 6.63 -6.14
N ALA A 399 28.26 7.69 -5.33
CA ALA A 399 27.72 8.97 -5.78
C ALA A 399 28.48 9.60 -6.98
N ASP A 400 29.76 9.25 -7.17
CA ASP A 400 30.58 9.70 -8.31
C ASP A 400 30.38 8.87 -9.60
N GLY A 401 29.49 7.86 -9.56
CA GLY A 401 29.22 6.94 -10.66
C GLY A 401 30.19 5.76 -10.75
N SER A 402 31.20 5.67 -9.89
CA SER A 402 32.10 4.51 -9.85
C SER A 402 31.41 3.30 -9.20
N GLU A 403 31.55 2.13 -9.82
CA GLU A 403 31.07 0.87 -9.22
C GLU A 403 32.06 0.36 -8.18
N ASP A 404 31.56 0.00 -7.00
CA ASP A 404 32.33 -0.68 -5.98
C ASP A 404 32.42 -2.18 -6.32
N PRO A 405 33.63 -2.75 -6.41
CA PRO A 405 33.82 -4.13 -6.83
C PRO A 405 33.29 -5.17 -5.82
N MET A 406 33.00 -4.78 -4.57
CA MET A 406 32.49 -5.66 -3.50
C MET A 406 33.11 -7.08 -3.49
N PRO A 407 34.45 -7.21 -3.41
CA PRO A 407 35.14 -8.47 -3.63
C PRO A 407 34.84 -9.54 -2.56
N THR A 408 34.39 -9.12 -1.38
CA THR A 408 34.00 -10.01 -0.27
C THR A 408 32.47 -10.09 -0.10
N GLY A 409 31.72 -9.63 -1.09
CA GLY A 409 30.26 -9.45 -0.99
C GLY A 409 29.85 -8.21 -0.19
N VAL A 410 28.56 -8.13 0.12
CA VAL A 410 27.98 -6.99 0.86
C VAL A 410 28.54 -6.93 2.29
N PRO A 411 29.12 -5.81 2.73
CA PRO A 411 29.75 -5.73 4.05
C PRO A 411 28.76 -5.93 5.21
N ARG A 412 29.07 -6.83 6.15
CA ARG A 412 28.26 -7.05 7.36
C ARG A 412 28.05 -5.80 8.20
N GLY A 413 29.00 -4.85 8.15
CA GLY A 413 28.88 -3.57 8.86
C GLY A 413 27.66 -2.74 8.43
N TRP A 414 27.12 -2.97 7.24
CA TRP A 414 25.92 -2.30 6.73
C TRP A 414 24.64 -2.71 7.48
N ALA A 415 24.70 -3.72 8.35
CA ALA A 415 23.62 -4.05 9.29
C ALA A 415 23.41 -2.98 10.38
N THR A 416 24.22 -1.91 10.42
CA THR A 416 24.15 -0.83 11.41
C THR A 416 24.07 0.53 10.72
N LYS A 417 23.45 1.51 11.40
CA LYS A 417 23.29 2.88 10.89
C LYS A 417 24.63 3.58 10.66
N GLU A 418 25.64 3.23 11.45
CA GLU A 418 26.99 3.80 11.37
C GLU A 418 27.81 3.19 10.24
N GLY A 419 27.58 1.91 9.92
CA GLY A 419 28.36 1.18 8.93
C GLY A 419 27.82 1.25 7.50
N ILE A 420 26.55 1.61 7.31
CA ILE A 420 25.96 1.75 5.97
C ILE A 420 26.36 3.08 5.30
N PRO A 421 26.66 3.10 3.98
CA PRO A 421 26.93 4.34 3.25
C PRO A 421 25.77 5.33 3.29
N LYS A 422 26.09 6.61 3.13
CA LYS A 422 25.11 7.73 3.18
C LYS A 422 24.72 8.27 1.80
N ASP A 423 25.27 7.70 0.74
CA ASP A 423 25.04 8.08 -0.65
C ASP A 423 25.30 6.88 -1.57
N GLY A 424 25.02 7.05 -2.87
CA GLY A 424 25.14 5.99 -3.88
C GLY A 424 23.88 5.13 -4.02
N VAL A 425 23.90 4.24 -5.00
CA VAL A 425 22.79 3.34 -5.35
C VAL A 425 23.21 1.89 -5.08
N PHE A 426 22.49 1.21 -4.20
CA PHE A 426 22.69 -0.20 -3.89
C PHE A 426 21.60 -1.05 -4.53
N ARG A 427 21.99 -2.05 -5.31
CA ARG A 427 21.10 -3.06 -5.90
C ARG A 427 21.37 -4.43 -5.28
N ALA A 428 20.32 -5.21 -5.00
CA ALA A 428 20.43 -6.60 -4.58
C ALA A 428 19.10 -7.35 -4.73
N LYS A 429 19.18 -8.68 -4.83
CA LYS A 429 18.04 -9.61 -4.74
C LYS A 429 18.19 -10.47 -3.49
N TYR A 430 17.12 -10.59 -2.71
CA TYR A 430 17.08 -11.44 -1.53
C TYR A 430 16.50 -12.83 -1.85
N MET A 431 17.22 -13.88 -1.46
CA MET A 431 16.78 -15.28 -1.53
C MET A 431 17.06 -15.95 -0.18
N CYS A 432 16.20 -16.87 0.25
CA CYS A 432 16.42 -17.60 1.50
C CYS A 432 15.66 -18.91 1.45
N ALA A 433 16.39 -20.03 1.54
CA ALA A 433 15.76 -21.34 1.64
C ALA A 433 14.86 -21.41 2.89
N PRO A 434 13.75 -22.16 2.84
CA PRO A 434 12.77 -22.24 3.94
C PRO A 434 13.38 -22.60 5.30
N GLU A 435 14.35 -23.52 5.32
CA GLU A 435 15.01 -24.03 6.52
C GLU A 435 15.84 -22.97 7.27
N TYR A 436 16.32 -21.96 6.54
CA TYR A 436 17.16 -20.90 7.09
C TYR A 436 16.38 -19.68 7.57
N ARG A 437 15.07 -19.60 7.29
CA ARG A 437 14.22 -18.50 7.71
C ARG A 437 14.20 -18.38 9.23
N LYS A 438 14.34 -17.14 9.73
CA LYS A 438 14.30 -16.83 11.16
C LYS A 438 13.12 -15.91 11.44
N LEU A 439 11.96 -16.53 11.68
CA LEU A 439 10.70 -15.82 11.95
C LEU A 439 10.83 -14.78 13.07
N GLU A 440 11.51 -15.10 14.17
CA GLU A 440 11.73 -14.15 15.27
C GLU A 440 12.47 -12.88 14.83
N CYS A 441 13.50 -13.02 13.98
CA CYS A 441 14.19 -11.85 13.44
C CYS A 441 13.29 -11.03 12.50
N ARG A 442 12.44 -11.70 11.70
CA ARG A 442 11.47 -11.03 10.82
C ARG A 442 10.42 -10.25 11.63
N LYS A 443 9.94 -10.82 12.75
CA LYS A 443 9.04 -10.16 13.70
C LYS A 443 9.69 -8.92 14.33
N GLU A 444 10.93 -9.03 14.81
CA GLU A 444 11.68 -7.92 15.39
C GLU A 444 11.74 -6.71 14.43
N LEU A 445 12.09 -6.94 13.16
CA LEU A 445 12.14 -5.89 12.14
C LEU A 445 10.76 -5.32 11.82
N ALA A 446 9.74 -6.19 11.69
CA ALA A 446 8.37 -5.77 11.42
C ALA A 446 7.80 -4.89 12.55
N THR A 447 8.09 -5.20 13.81
CA THR A 447 7.72 -4.35 14.95
C THR A 447 8.50 -3.05 14.97
N GLN A 448 9.83 -3.12 14.78
CA GLN A 448 10.70 -1.95 14.92
C GLN A 448 10.49 -0.91 13.82
N PHE A 449 10.39 -1.35 12.56
CA PHE A 449 10.35 -0.48 11.39
C PHE A 449 9.03 -0.53 10.61
N GLY A 450 8.28 -1.63 10.71
CA GLY A 450 6.95 -1.74 10.07
C GLY A 450 5.81 -1.25 10.97
N PHE A 451 6.08 -1.14 12.27
CA PHE A 451 5.11 -0.91 13.35
C PHE A 451 4.01 -1.97 13.43
N TYR A 452 4.29 -3.19 12.98
CA TYR A 452 3.29 -4.25 12.97
C TYR A 452 2.96 -4.62 14.42
N ASN A 453 1.70 -4.40 14.76
CA ASN A 453 1.19 -4.73 16.08
C ASN A 453 1.03 -6.25 16.21
N HIS A 454 1.34 -6.79 17.39
CA HIS A 454 1.00 -8.17 17.79
C HIS A 454 1.62 -9.31 16.99
N VAL A 455 2.73 -9.06 16.29
CA VAL A 455 3.48 -10.09 15.59
C VAL A 455 4.13 -11.13 16.52
N GLU A 456 4.24 -10.84 17.82
CA GLU A 456 4.83 -11.73 18.83
C GLU A 456 4.14 -13.11 18.86
N ALA A 457 2.81 -13.12 18.74
CA ALA A 457 2.00 -14.34 18.79
C ALA A 457 1.98 -15.13 17.48
N LEU A 458 2.48 -14.56 16.38
CA LEU A 458 2.44 -15.22 15.08
C LEU A 458 3.35 -16.46 15.06
N THR A 459 2.86 -17.50 14.45
CA THR A 459 3.57 -18.74 14.17
C THR A 459 3.93 -18.82 12.68
N THR A 460 4.68 -19.84 12.28
CA THR A 460 5.04 -20.02 10.86
C THR A 460 3.80 -20.36 10.02
N GLU A 461 2.81 -21.00 10.65
CA GLU A 461 1.53 -21.42 10.08
C GLU A 461 0.60 -20.24 9.80
N ASP A 462 0.70 -19.16 10.58
CA ASP A 462 -0.06 -17.93 10.35
C ASP A 462 0.45 -17.17 9.10
N VAL A 463 1.71 -17.38 8.71
CA VAL A 463 2.29 -16.79 7.51
C VAL A 463 1.91 -17.62 6.28
N GLN A 464 1.07 -17.04 5.43
CA GLN A 464 0.74 -17.59 4.13
C GLN A 464 1.93 -17.40 3.18
N TRP A 465 2.86 -18.35 3.21
CA TRP A 465 4.00 -18.39 2.29
C TRP A 465 3.53 -18.43 0.84
N TRP A 466 3.98 -17.47 0.06
CA TRP A 466 3.43 -17.15 -1.26
C TRP A 466 4.52 -16.81 -2.26
N THR A 467 4.35 -17.26 -3.51
CA THR A 467 5.25 -16.92 -4.62
C THR A 467 4.41 -16.55 -5.84
N GLY A 468 4.69 -15.41 -6.46
CA GLY A 468 3.98 -14.98 -7.67
C GLY A 468 4.41 -15.76 -8.90
N LEU A 469 3.50 -16.00 -9.84
CA LEU A 469 3.76 -16.78 -11.06
C LEU A 469 4.74 -16.09 -12.04
N MET A 470 4.96 -14.78 -11.87
CA MET A 470 5.91 -14.00 -12.68
C MET A 470 7.33 -13.96 -12.09
N GLU A 471 7.52 -14.49 -10.87
CA GLU A 471 8.81 -14.49 -10.17
C GLU A 471 9.76 -15.63 -10.58
N PRO A 472 9.30 -16.89 -10.77
CA PRO A 472 10.16 -17.97 -11.18
C PRO A 472 10.49 -17.95 -12.68
N PRO A 473 11.52 -18.68 -13.12
CA PRO A 473 11.74 -18.96 -14.54
C PRO A 473 10.53 -19.68 -15.18
N GLU A 474 10.27 -19.42 -16.45
CA GLU A 474 9.17 -20.04 -17.23
C GLU A 474 9.19 -21.57 -17.16
N ASP A 475 10.38 -22.18 -17.17
CA ASP A 475 10.55 -23.63 -17.07
C ASP A 475 10.00 -24.22 -15.76
N VAL A 476 9.99 -23.44 -14.67
CA VAL A 476 9.41 -23.87 -13.37
C VAL A 476 7.88 -23.84 -13.44
N ILE A 477 7.30 -22.86 -14.15
CA ILE A 477 5.86 -22.79 -14.39
C ILE A 477 5.41 -23.96 -15.27
N ASN A 478 6.15 -24.24 -16.36
CA ASN A 478 5.89 -25.40 -17.22
C ASN A 478 5.94 -26.74 -16.46
N LEU A 479 6.86 -26.88 -15.49
CA LEU A 479 6.90 -28.06 -14.62
C LEU A 479 5.66 -28.14 -13.72
N LEU A 480 5.26 -27.01 -13.15
CA LEU A 480 4.10 -26.94 -12.27
C LEU A 480 2.81 -27.30 -13.02
N GLU A 481 2.62 -26.80 -14.24
CA GLU A 481 1.49 -27.17 -15.12
C GLU A 481 1.43 -28.68 -15.37
N TYR A 482 2.59 -29.31 -15.61
CA TYR A 482 2.68 -30.76 -15.75
C TYR A 482 2.24 -31.48 -14.46
N PHE A 483 2.63 -30.98 -13.29
CA PHE A 483 2.19 -31.58 -12.02
C PHE A 483 0.71 -31.36 -11.73
N ILE A 484 0.17 -30.17 -12.02
CA ILE A 484 -1.25 -29.84 -11.77
C ILE A 484 -2.20 -30.70 -12.58
N SER A 485 -1.84 -31.02 -13.82
CA SER A 485 -2.65 -31.89 -14.69
C SER A 485 -2.68 -33.36 -14.25
N ARG A 486 -1.76 -33.82 -13.39
CA ARG A 486 -1.56 -35.26 -13.08
C ARG A 486 -1.68 -35.61 -11.60
N TYR A 487 -1.41 -34.66 -10.71
CA TYR A 487 -1.34 -34.90 -9.28
C TYR A 487 -2.30 -33.98 -8.52
N ASP A 488 -2.65 -34.36 -7.29
CA ASP A 488 -3.47 -33.51 -6.41
C ASP A 488 -2.63 -32.52 -5.59
N ASN A 489 -1.32 -32.75 -5.48
CA ASN A 489 -0.37 -31.92 -4.75
C ASN A 489 1.06 -32.18 -5.24
N VAL A 490 1.99 -31.30 -4.85
CA VAL A 490 3.40 -31.40 -5.22
C VAL A 490 4.20 -32.40 -4.38
N GLU A 491 3.69 -32.91 -3.26
CA GLU A 491 4.40 -33.91 -2.46
C GLU A 491 4.43 -35.29 -3.14
N LYS A 492 3.39 -35.63 -3.91
CA LYS A 492 3.33 -36.89 -4.67
C LYS A 492 4.47 -37.01 -5.69
N PRO A 493 4.69 -36.03 -6.59
CA PRO A 493 5.81 -36.11 -7.53
C PRO A 493 7.17 -36.10 -6.83
N PHE A 494 7.33 -35.42 -5.68
CA PHE A 494 8.56 -35.51 -4.89
C PHE A 494 8.86 -36.95 -4.48
N LYS A 495 7.88 -37.64 -3.88
CA LYS A 495 8.03 -39.04 -3.42
C LYS A 495 8.25 -40.02 -4.58
N GLU A 496 7.68 -39.73 -5.75
CA GLU A 496 7.87 -40.54 -6.94
C GLU A 496 9.28 -40.39 -7.52
N ILE A 497 9.85 -39.17 -7.51
CA ILE A 497 11.23 -38.91 -7.96
C ILE A 497 12.27 -39.42 -6.94
N ASP A 498 12.03 -39.27 -5.63
CA ASP A 498 12.92 -39.79 -4.56
C ASP A 498 12.89 -41.33 -4.50
N GLY A 499 11.77 -41.95 -4.89
CA GLY A 499 11.61 -43.39 -4.99
C GLY A 499 11.42 -44.09 -3.64
N VAL A 500 11.24 -45.43 -3.67
CA VAL A 500 10.90 -46.24 -2.48
C VAL A 500 12.07 -46.38 -1.49
N ASP A 501 13.30 -46.28 -1.97
CA ASP A 501 14.54 -46.27 -1.18
C ASP A 501 15.13 -44.85 -1.02
N GLY A 502 14.30 -43.83 -1.26
CA GLY A 502 14.68 -42.42 -1.22
C GLY A 502 15.27 -41.98 0.11
N ASN A 503 16.18 -41.01 0.06
CA ASN A 503 16.87 -40.49 1.24
C ASN A 503 16.22 -39.18 1.76
N GLY A 504 15.10 -38.76 1.17
CA GLY A 504 14.38 -37.54 1.52
C GLY A 504 14.95 -36.26 0.91
N VAL A 505 15.91 -36.37 -0.03
CA VAL A 505 16.44 -35.27 -0.83
C VAL A 505 16.58 -35.69 -2.28
N ILE A 506 16.31 -34.78 -3.23
CA ILE A 506 16.43 -35.07 -4.65
C ILE A 506 17.72 -34.44 -5.19
N THR A 507 18.66 -35.25 -5.68
CA THR A 507 19.83 -34.77 -6.41
C THR A 507 19.48 -34.39 -7.85
N LEU A 508 20.32 -33.59 -8.51
CA LEU A 508 20.10 -33.21 -9.92
C LEU A 508 19.98 -34.44 -10.84
N LYS A 509 20.68 -35.53 -10.51
CA LYS A 509 20.64 -36.76 -11.28
C LYS A 509 19.28 -37.46 -11.12
N GLU A 510 18.83 -37.65 -9.87
CA GLU A 510 17.51 -38.23 -9.57
C GLU A 510 16.39 -37.38 -10.18
N PHE A 511 16.51 -36.06 -10.13
CA PHE A 511 15.53 -35.17 -10.74
C PHE A 511 15.40 -35.38 -12.26
N ARG A 512 16.53 -35.50 -12.97
CA ARG A 512 16.52 -35.76 -14.42
C ARG A 512 15.96 -37.14 -14.74
N GLU A 513 16.40 -38.17 -14.02
CA GLU A 513 15.94 -39.56 -14.23
C GLU A 513 14.45 -39.69 -13.92
N GLY A 514 13.97 -39.09 -12.83
CA GLY A 514 12.55 -39.07 -12.46
C GLY A 514 11.65 -38.37 -13.48
N LEU A 515 12.08 -37.22 -14.04
CA LEU A 515 11.31 -36.56 -15.10
C LEU A 515 11.24 -37.38 -16.39
N ASP A 516 12.30 -38.13 -16.72
CA ASP A 516 12.31 -39.05 -17.87
C ASP A 516 11.40 -40.26 -17.63
N GLU A 517 11.39 -40.82 -16.40
CA GLU A 517 10.51 -41.93 -16.00
C GLU A 517 9.04 -41.52 -15.99
N MET A 518 8.75 -40.29 -15.57
CA MET A 518 7.41 -39.68 -15.64
C MET A 518 6.98 -39.32 -17.08
N GLN A 519 7.87 -39.47 -18.08
CA GLN A 519 7.60 -39.09 -19.47
C GLN A 519 7.19 -37.61 -19.61
N CYS A 520 7.88 -36.71 -18.90
CA CYS A 520 7.60 -35.27 -19.00
C CYS A 520 8.19 -34.67 -20.30
N ASP A 521 7.34 -34.52 -21.32
CA ASP A 521 7.73 -34.03 -22.65
C ASP A 521 7.75 -32.49 -22.78
N LYS A 522 7.32 -31.74 -21.76
CA LYS A 522 7.25 -30.26 -21.79
C LYS A 522 8.60 -29.60 -22.10
N PHE A 523 9.71 -30.26 -21.76
CA PHE A 523 11.07 -29.76 -21.98
C PHE A 523 11.73 -30.29 -23.27
N ASN A 524 11.06 -31.20 -24.00
CA ASN A 524 11.57 -31.80 -25.23
C ASN A 524 11.27 -30.95 -26.48
N LYS A 525 10.19 -30.15 -26.46
CA LYS A 525 9.73 -29.35 -27.61
C LYS A 525 10.44 -27.98 -27.65
N GLN A 526 11.05 -27.64 -28.78
CA GLN A 526 11.41 -26.25 -29.14
C GLN A 526 10.14 -25.52 -29.59
N LYS A 527 9.35 -24.97 -28.66
CA LYS A 527 8.24 -24.08 -29.03
C LYS A 527 8.84 -22.75 -29.50
N GLY A 528 8.66 -22.43 -30.78
CA GLY A 528 9.07 -21.15 -31.38
C GLY A 528 10.60 -21.03 -31.60
N SER A 529 10.99 -20.40 -32.70
CA SER A 529 12.35 -20.34 -33.25
C SER A 529 13.40 -19.57 -32.41
N SER A 530 13.16 -19.32 -31.11
CA SER A 530 14.02 -18.52 -30.24
C SER A 530 14.61 -19.27 -29.04
N GLU A 531 14.18 -20.50 -28.72
CA GLU A 531 14.72 -21.24 -27.57
C GLU A 531 16.03 -21.96 -27.93
N THR A 532 17.12 -21.52 -27.33
CA THR A 532 18.49 -21.99 -27.61
C THR A 532 19.02 -22.96 -26.57
N ARG A 533 18.33 -23.11 -25.43
CA ARG A 533 18.74 -23.99 -24.33
C ARG A 533 18.37 -25.46 -24.62
N THR A 534 19.26 -26.38 -24.29
CA THR A 534 18.96 -27.83 -24.37
C THR A 534 18.00 -28.26 -23.26
N LYS A 535 17.37 -29.43 -23.41
CA LYS A 535 16.50 -30.04 -22.38
C LYS A 535 17.20 -30.05 -21.01
N GLU A 536 18.46 -30.48 -20.96
CA GLU A 536 19.24 -30.56 -19.74
C GLU A 536 19.49 -29.17 -19.13
N GLN A 537 19.77 -28.15 -19.95
CA GLN A 537 19.98 -26.79 -19.47
C GLN A 537 18.70 -26.17 -18.87
N ARG A 538 17.52 -26.53 -19.42
CA ARG A 538 16.22 -26.12 -18.89
C ARG A 538 15.92 -26.81 -17.54
N ILE A 539 16.13 -28.12 -17.47
CA ILE A 539 15.96 -28.90 -16.22
C ILE A 539 16.92 -28.41 -15.13
N ASP A 540 18.17 -28.11 -15.48
CA ASP A 540 19.16 -27.56 -14.53
C ASP A 540 18.75 -26.20 -13.98
N ALA A 541 18.10 -25.37 -14.80
CA ALA A 541 17.59 -24.07 -14.35
C ALA A 541 16.46 -24.24 -13.33
N ILE A 542 15.57 -25.22 -13.52
CA ILE A 542 14.52 -25.55 -12.56
C ILE A 542 15.14 -26.06 -11.25
N PHE A 543 16.10 -26.99 -11.33
CA PHE A 543 16.76 -27.53 -10.16
C PHE A 543 17.45 -26.43 -9.33
N ARG A 544 18.20 -25.53 -9.98
CA ARG A 544 18.83 -24.38 -9.31
C ARG A 544 17.85 -23.42 -8.66
N TYR A 545 16.63 -23.31 -9.21
CA TYR A 545 15.60 -22.48 -8.60
C TYR A 545 15.08 -23.07 -7.29
N MET A 546 14.97 -24.40 -7.21
CA MET A 546 14.52 -25.12 -6.02
C MET A 546 15.64 -25.27 -4.98
N ASP A 547 16.88 -25.53 -5.41
CA ASP A 547 18.09 -25.61 -4.56
C ASP A 547 18.55 -24.21 -4.11
N GLN A 548 17.73 -23.55 -3.30
CA GLN A 548 18.05 -22.23 -2.73
C GLN A 548 19.17 -22.30 -1.69
N GLY A 549 19.37 -23.47 -1.07
CA GLY A 549 20.45 -23.72 -0.12
C GLY A 549 21.84 -23.82 -0.74
N GLU A 550 21.93 -24.03 -2.07
CA GLU A 550 23.14 -24.33 -2.85
C GLU A 550 23.86 -25.59 -2.34
N GLU A 551 23.10 -26.60 -1.91
CA GLU A 551 23.62 -27.84 -1.31
C GLU A 551 23.85 -28.93 -2.35
N GLY A 552 23.33 -28.74 -3.57
CA GLY A 552 23.41 -29.71 -4.67
C GLY A 552 22.35 -30.82 -4.59
N SER A 553 21.40 -30.68 -3.66
CA SER A 553 20.24 -31.54 -3.44
C SER A 553 19.07 -30.69 -2.99
N VAL A 554 17.85 -31.03 -3.42
CA VAL A 554 16.62 -30.33 -3.03
C VAL A 554 15.93 -31.10 -1.93
N SER A 555 15.78 -30.48 -0.75
CA SER A 555 15.01 -31.06 0.35
C SER A 555 13.50 -31.00 0.09
N LEU A 556 12.70 -31.74 0.86
CA LEU A 556 11.24 -31.60 0.80
C LEU A 556 10.80 -30.16 1.10
N ASP A 557 11.42 -29.50 2.08
CA ASP A 557 11.07 -28.12 2.45
C ASP A 557 11.36 -27.14 1.30
N GLU A 558 12.48 -27.30 0.60
CA GLU A 558 12.81 -26.54 -0.60
C GLU A 558 11.85 -26.85 -1.76
N TRP A 559 11.50 -28.12 -1.96
CA TRP A 559 10.51 -28.53 -2.94
C TRP A 559 9.13 -27.89 -2.70
N MET A 560 8.76 -27.66 -1.44
CA MET A 560 7.50 -27.01 -1.07
C MET A 560 7.39 -25.54 -1.53
N ILE A 561 8.43 -24.94 -2.11
CA ILE A 561 8.29 -23.70 -2.92
C ILE A 561 7.29 -23.91 -4.06
N LEU A 562 7.29 -25.08 -4.71
CA LEU A 562 6.31 -25.41 -5.74
C LEU A 562 4.88 -25.44 -5.20
N ALA A 563 4.69 -25.78 -3.91
CA ALA A 563 3.37 -25.72 -3.28
C ALA A 563 2.87 -24.28 -3.09
N GLN A 564 3.78 -23.30 -2.97
CA GLN A 564 3.41 -21.88 -2.90
C GLN A 564 2.96 -21.39 -4.28
N LEU A 565 3.68 -21.77 -5.33
CA LEU A 565 3.29 -21.48 -6.72
C LEU A 565 1.97 -22.15 -7.08
N TRP A 566 1.77 -23.40 -6.66
CA TRP A 566 0.49 -24.12 -6.83
C TRP A 566 -0.68 -23.36 -6.20
N ARG A 567 -0.49 -22.81 -4.99
CA ARG A 567 -1.52 -21.99 -4.33
C ARG A 567 -1.85 -20.73 -5.11
N GLU A 568 -0.85 -20.02 -5.65
CA GLU A 568 -1.09 -18.86 -6.51
C GLU A 568 -1.81 -19.24 -7.80
N PHE A 569 -1.49 -20.40 -8.36
CA PHE A 569 -2.15 -20.97 -9.54
C PHE A 569 -3.64 -21.23 -9.26
N ASP A 570 -3.95 -22.03 -8.23
CA ASP A 570 -5.33 -22.34 -7.80
C ASP A 570 -6.11 -21.04 -7.47
N LYS A 571 -5.49 -20.11 -6.74
CA LYS A 571 -6.11 -18.81 -6.41
C LYS A 571 -6.42 -17.99 -7.66
N SER A 572 -5.51 -17.94 -8.62
CA SER A 572 -5.69 -17.19 -9.88
C SER A 572 -6.82 -17.74 -10.73
N ILE A 573 -7.01 -19.07 -10.74
CA ILE A 573 -8.13 -19.70 -11.45
C ILE A 573 -9.45 -19.41 -10.76
N ARG A 574 -9.51 -19.52 -9.42
CA ARG A 574 -10.72 -19.16 -8.66
C ARG A 574 -11.12 -17.70 -8.89
N GLU A 575 -10.13 -16.80 -8.96
CA GLU A 575 -10.34 -15.39 -9.29
C GLU A 575 -10.87 -15.21 -10.72
N PHE A 576 -10.36 -15.97 -11.68
CA PHE A 576 -10.88 -15.97 -13.05
C PHE A 576 -12.33 -16.48 -13.13
N VAL A 577 -12.65 -17.61 -12.49
CA VAL A 577 -14.01 -18.14 -12.41
C VAL A 577 -14.96 -17.14 -11.75
N HIS A 578 -14.54 -16.54 -10.64
CA HIS A 578 -15.32 -15.51 -9.98
C HIS A 578 -15.57 -14.31 -10.89
N PHE A 579 -14.57 -13.86 -11.64
CA PHE A 579 -14.72 -12.79 -12.63
C PHE A 579 -15.75 -13.16 -13.71
N LEU A 580 -15.70 -14.38 -14.27
CA LEU A 580 -16.65 -14.83 -15.28
C LEU A 580 -18.08 -14.88 -14.74
N ILE A 581 -18.28 -15.40 -13.53
CA ILE A 581 -19.59 -15.43 -12.86
C ILE A 581 -20.12 -14.01 -12.61
N LEU A 582 -19.26 -13.08 -12.20
CA LEU A 582 -19.65 -11.69 -12.01
C LEU A 582 -20.02 -10.99 -13.32
N ALA A 583 -19.32 -11.29 -14.41
CA ALA A 583 -19.53 -10.66 -15.71
C ALA A 583 -20.72 -11.26 -16.49
N TYR A 584 -20.93 -12.57 -16.40
CA TYR A 584 -21.87 -13.33 -17.25
C TYR A 584 -22.88 -14.18 -16.47
N GLY A 585 -22.83 -14.19 -15.14
CA GLY A 585 -23.76 -14.95 -14.29
C GLY A 585 -23.42 -16.44 -14.14
N ASN A 586 -23.03 -17.13 -15.22
CA ASN A 586 -22.59 -18.54 -15.18
C ASN A 586 -21.54 -18.85 -16.26
N LEU A 587 -20.88 -20.01 -16.13
CA LEU A 587 -19.79 -20.40 -17.02
C LEU A 587 -20.26 -20.77 -18.44
N LEU A 588 -21.49 -21.27 -18.62
CA LEU A 588 -22.03 -21.55 -19.95
C LEU A 588 -22.24 -20.26 -20.75
N GLU A 589 -22.90 -19.27 -20.15
CA GLU A 589 -23.08 -17.93 -20.74
C GLU A 589 -21.75 -17.23 -20.97
N ALA A 590 -20.77 -17.45 -20.08
CA ALA A 590 -19.41 -16.96 -20.29
C ALA A 590 -18.79 -17.59 -21.54
N TRP A 591 -18.82 -18.91 -21.71
CA TRP A 591 -18.27 -19.58 -22.89
C TRP A 591 -18.89 -19.09 -24.19
N GLU A 592 -20.23 -18.99 -24.24
CA GLU A 592 -20.96 -18.48 -25.41
C GLU A 592 -20.56 -17.02 -25.77
N ALA A 593 -20.10 -16.25 -24.78
CA ALA A 593 -19.60 -14.89 -24.99
C ALA A 593 -18.10 -14.83 -25.34
N LEU A 594 -17.32 -15.86 -24.99
CA LEU A 594 -15.89 -15.96 -25.30
C LEU A 594 -15.65 -16.51 -26.71
N ASP A 595 -16.37 -17.56 -27.09
CA ASP A 595 -16.33 -18.21 -28.42
C ASP A 595 -17.12 -17.39 -29.46
N LEU A 596 -16.56 -16.24 -29.84
CA LEU A 596 -17.24 -15.29 -30.74
C LEU A 596 -17.45 -15.81 -32.16
N ASP A 597 -16.57 -16.70 -32.62
CA ASP A 597 -16.65 -17.25 -33.97
C ASP A 597 -17.45 -18.57 -34.03
N GLY A 598 -17.80 -19.14 -32.87
CA GLY A 598 -18.58 -20.36 -32.74
C GLY A 598 -17.82 -21.58 -33.26
N SER A 599 -16.49 -21.53 -33.23
CA SER A 599 -15.61 -22.60 -33.69
C SER A 599 -15.66 -23.83 -32.76
N GLY A 600 -16.10 -23.64 -31.51
CA GLY A 600 -16.16 -24.69 -30.48
C GLY A 600 -14.83 -24.97 -29.80
N GLY A 601 -13.80 -24.17 -30.05
CA GLY A 601 -12.55 -24.20 -29.30
C GLY A 601 -11.67 -22.98 -29.58
N MET A 602 -10.86 -22.58 -28.61
CA MET A 602 -10.06 -21.35 -28.68
C MET A 602 -8.58 -21.65 -28.60
N ASP A 603 -7.78 -21.12 -29.52
CA ASP A 603 -6.32 -21.19 -29.40
C ASP A 603 -5.77 -20.18 -28.37
N GLU A 604 -4.47 -20.26 -28.07
CA GLU A 604 -3.83 -19.41 -27.05
C GLU A 604 -3.90 -17.92 -27.39
N GLU A 605 -3.73 -17.55 -28.66
CA GLU A 605 -3.75 -16.15 -29.10
C GLU A 605 -5.18 -15.58 -28.98
N GLU A 606 -6.16 -16.33 -29.45
CA GLU A 606 -7.58 -15.99 -29.35
C GLU A 606 -8.05 -15.90 -27.89
N TRP A 607 -7.61 -16.83 -27.04
CA TRP A 607 -7.90 -16.81 -25.61
C TRP A 607 -7.36 -15.55 -24.94
N LEU A 608 -6.08 -15.24 -25.14
CA LEU A 608 -5.45 -14.08 -24.52
C LEU A 608 -6.10 -12.77 -25.00
N GLU A 609 -6.43 -12.65 -26.28
CA GLU A 609 -7.13 -11.48 -26.81
C GLU A 609 -8.54 -11.35 -26.20
N THR A 610 -9.29 -12.46 -26.18
CA THR A 610 -10.66 -12.49 -25.67
C THR A 610 -10.72 -12.17 -24.17
N VAL A 611 -9.88 -12.81 -23.36
CA VAL A 611 -9.81 -12.57 -21.91
C VAL A 611 -9.40 -11.12 -21.59
N THR A 612 -8.51 -10.54 -22.41
CA THR A 612 -8.16 -9.13 -22.31
C THR A 612 -9.33 -8.21 -22.66
N ARG A 613 -10.08 -8.55 -23.73
CA ARG A 613 -11.24 -7.79 -24.22
C ARG A 613 -12.37 -7.74 -23.19
N ILE A 614 -12.71 -8.86 -22.56
CA ILE A 614 -13.84 -8.94 -21.62
C ILE A 614 -13.63 -8.18 -20.31
N GLY A 615 -12.39 -7.85 -19.94
CA GLY A 615 -12.18 -7.13 -18.68
C GLY A 615 -11.17 -7.72 -17.72
N TYR A 616 -10.73 -8.96 -17.93
CA TYR A 616 -9.94 -9.64 -16.91
C TYR A 616 -8.51 -9.10 -16.86
N PHE A 617 -8.03 -8.86 -15.65
CA PHE A 617 -6.64 -8.53 -15.36
C PHE A 617 -6.10 -9.64 -14.46
N GLY A 618 -5.27 -10.52 -14.99
CA GLY A 618 -4.74 -11.68 -14.28
C GLY A 618 -3.93 -12.58 -15.22
N PRO A 619 -3.37 -13.70 -14.72
CA PRO A 619 -2.48 -14.55 -15.52
C PRO A 619 -3.28 -15.42 -16.50
N ALA A 620 -3.79 -14.83 -17.57
CA ALA A 620 -4.66 -15.50 -18.54
C ALA A 620 -3.98 -16.69 -19.24
N GLY A 621 -2.69 -16.59 -19.55
CA GLY A 621 -1.93 -17.70 -20.15
C GLY A 621 -1.75 -18.89 -19.21
N VAL A 622 -1.68 -18.64 -17.90
CA VAL A 622 -1.61 -19.71 -16.90
C VAL A 622 -2.95 -20.45 -16.82
N VAL A 623 -4.06 -19.71 -16.88
CA VAL A 623 -5.38 -20.33 -16.97
C VAL A 623 -5.52 -21.13 -18.26
N PHE A 624 -5.00 -20.62 -19.38
CA PHE A 624 -4.98 -21.35 -20.65
C PHE A 624 -4.25 -22.69 -20.53
N ALA A 625 -3.04 -22.66 -19.99
CA ALA A 625 -2.21 -23.85 -19.86
C ALA A 625 -2.78 -24.91 -18.90
N LEU A 626 -3.62 -24.52 -17.95
CA LEU A 626 -4.40 -25.49 -17.17
C LEU A 626 -5.45 -26.19 -18.04
N LEU A 627 -6.20 -25.40 -18.80
CA LEU A 627 -7.36 -25.87 -19.54
C LEU A 627 -6.94 -26.72 -20.76
N ASP A 628 -5.83 -26.38 -21.40
CA ASP A 628 -5.16 -27.18 -22.44
C ASP A 628 -4.47 -28.43 -21.83
N SER A 629 -5.28 -29.26 -21.16
CA SER A 629 -4.85 -30.51 -20.53
C SER A 629 -4.42 -31.55 -21.57
N SER A 630 -4.91 -31.40 -22.80
CA SER A 630 -4.57 -32.24 -23.95
C SER A 630 -3.24 -31.85 -24.62
N ASP A 631 -2.65 -30.70 -24.29
CA ASP A 631 -1.43 -30.11 -24.89
C ASP A 631 -1.53 -30.01 -26.43
N ASP A 632 -2.77 -29.83 -26.92
CA ASP A 632 -3.07 -29.69 -28.35
C ASP A 632 -3.02 -28.23 -28.83
N GLY A 633 -2.88 -27.29 -27.88
CA GLY A 633 -2.74 -25.86 -28.14
C GLY A 633 -4.09 -25.15 -28.32
N SER A 634 -5.19 -25.79 -27.95
CA SER A 634 -6.53 -25.22 -27.96
C SER A 634 -7.32 -25.61 -26.71
N ILE A 635 -8.34 -24.82 -26.36
CA ILE A 635 -9.29 -25.13 -25.29
C ILE A 635 -10.62 -25.47 -25.92
N SER A 636 -11.11 -26.68 -25.67
CA SER A 636 -12.48 -27.09 -25.99
C SER A 636 -13.47 -26.69 -24.90
N PHE A 637 -14.78 -26.74 -25.21
CA PHE A 637 -15.81 -26.52 -24.19
C PHE A 637 -15.72 -27.51 -23.02
N ASP A 638 -15.43 -28.80 -23.30
CA ASP A 638 -15.29 -29.83 -22.27
C ASP A 638 -14.11 -29.53 -21.33
N GLU A 639 -13.01 -28.98 -21.85
CA GLU A 639 -11.89 -28.51 -21.04
C GLU A 639 -12.25 -27.26 -20.24
N PHE A 640 -13.03 -26.35 -20.81
CA PHE A 640 -13.53 -25.16 -20.12
C PHE A 640 -14.48 -25.51 -18.95
N GLU A 641 -15.31 -26.55 -19.07
CA GLU A 641 -16.20 -27.01 -17.99
C GLU A 641 -15.44 -27.43 -16.71
N VAL A 642 -14.14 -27.77 -16.81
CA VAL A 642 -13.29 -28.06 -15.64
C VAL A 642 -13.27 -26.89 -14.64
N LEU A 643 -13.47 -25.66 -15.11
CA LEU A 643 -13.57 -24.46 -14.28
C LEU A 643 -14.70 -24.52 -13.24
N GLU A 644 -15.77 -25.30 -13.45
CA GLU A 644 -16.83 -25.48 -12.44
C GLU A 644 -16.29 -26.06 -11.13
N THR A 645 -15.22 -26.86 -11.19
CA THR A 645 -14.58 -27.42 -9.99
C THR A 645 -13.92 -26.35 -9.09
N TYR A 646 -13.67 -25.16 -9.65
CA TYR A 646 -13.07 -24.02 -8.96
C TYR A 646 -14.10 -23.02 -8.43
N ARG A 647 -15.39 -23.23 -8.69
CA ARG A 647 -16.48 -22.42 -8.12
C ARG A 647 -16.48 -22.53 -6.59
N SER A 648 -16.62 -21.41 -5.90
CA SER A 648 -16.65 -21.33 -4.44
C SER A 648 -17.74 -22.25 -3.87
N GLY A 649 -17.33 -23.32 -3.17
CA GLY A 649 -18.24 -24.32 -2.57
C GLY A 649 -17.91 -25.79 -2.87
N ALA A 650 -17.06 -26.08 -3.87
CA ALA A 650 -16.56 -27.44 -4.09
C ALA A 650 -15.37 -27.75 -3.17
N GLN A 651 -15.60 -27.93 -1.86
CA GLN A 651 -14.66 -28.71 -1.06
C GLN A 651 -14.60 -30.11 -1.69
N LYS A 652 -13.42 -30.53 -2.17
CA LYS A 652 -13.12 -31.95 -2.34
C LYS A 652 -13.48 -32.62 -1.02
N ALA A 653 -14.57 -33.39 -1.01
CA ALA A 653 -14.86 -34.31 0.07
C ALA A 653 -13.69 -35.29 0.14
N VAL A 654 -12.73 -35.02 1.03
CA VAL A 654 -11.74 -36.00 1.42
C VAL A 654 -12.54 -37.07 2.15
N ALA A 655 -12.76 -38.20 1.48
CA ALA A 655 -13.29 -39.38 2.11
C ALA A 655 -12.37 -39.78 3.28
N GLU A 656 -12.86 -39.65 4.50
CA GLU A 656 -12.27 -40.33 5.65
C GLU A 656 -12.35 -41.84 5.40
N PRO A 657 -11.24 -42.60 5.49
CA PRO A 657 -11.30 -44.04 5.45
C PRO A 657 -11.91 -44.57 6.76
N ALA A 658 -12.88 -45.46 6.63
CA ALA A 658 -13.45 -46.27 7.71
C ALA A 658 -12.44 -47.26 8.31
#